data_AF-A0ABD2JHK7-F1
#
_entry.id   AF-A0ABD2JHK7-F1
#
_cell.length_a   1.000
_cell.length_b   1.000
_cell.length_c   1.000
_cell.angle_alpha   90.00
_cell.angle_beta   90.00
_cell.angle_gamma   90.00
#
_symmetry.space_group_name_H-M   'P 1'
#
loop_
_entity.id
_entity.type
_entity.pdbx_description
1 polymer ?
#
loop_
_entity_poly.entity_id
_entity_poly.type
_entity_poly.pdbx_seq_one_letter_code
_entity_poly.pdbx_strand_id
1 'polypeptide(L)'
;MGSRRTVHGGLEIISLPRVPCSDADHELIHSRFNANRVAAHLMEEANEILEYLNQKEPPGLLAYAKKQKAYNRLLMLNDQIASEDNKTGPHTVKLCSRSRTGASVYGVQLSIDYCERNSNDIKASPVIILEPYEQQQSRQNMQYYDPYYKGRVISTDEKKQTIHFLPFFRTMPEGNYMVRFLPSQFVYNSRNHIMNELQDNQRPYRFLIFPPPLDEKLTVEQYVELRDLAISKCQFMSDRFNTEQRQAIVAIANAIEFRISSENDNILPFILHGPPGTGKTTTLVEACRLMVTQFDTGRILVCTPSNTAADLFAHELIHVAGIDTSKVFRMYALTHPTSELNDALRDIAFIRPNTEMVDQFGIPPAKELMKYRIIVSTLLCSTYLALGGMKQQFSHIIIDEAGQASELDTLVPIVGLLGSFGAGIKIVLAGDPCQLGPVEMVDYFKKIGISSSLIERYESNPNYKDDPRIVTMLRANYRSHASIIDVPSRLFYANQMYVPEDAQPRDALATWKALPKQGFPILWHHANEPEEREMDGHSFANRGEQDIILDYVKRVCTELHVKPSDIGVVTPYNYQVRRLRHKLSTEHKGVTVDTVERYQGSQRRVIIVSTVRNNEKEAIGFLMSDKRFNTIITRAEELLIIVGNAKVMMRDSSWKEMIDYCRKNGATVDMPSEAELFPSGQFQNGVLSDSDKSSSSSSSEVDEKERTDELVKKGTTSATAAEQQNLRAKASSAEEEDEEDSSVAGETTTEDDDEEEDDEDEDDFDESSSSGDEDEFLTDTDEEEQQH
;
A
#
# COMPACT_ATOMS: atom_id res chain seq x y z
N MET A 1 24.07 28.53 -56.42
CA MET A 1 24.81 28.23 -55.18
C MET A 1 23.79 27.89 -54.11
N GLY A 2 23.45 26.62 -53.98
CA GLY A 2 22.65 26.08 -52.90
C GLY A 2 23.51 25.11 -52.09
N SER A 3 23.19 24.95 -50.81
CA SER A 3 23.60 23.77 -50.05
C SER A 3 22.47 23.36 -49.13
N ARG A 4 21.95 22.16 -49.40
CA ARG A 4 21.01 21.38 -48.59
C ARG A 4 21.70 20.97 -47.29
N ARG A 5 21.02 21.07 -46.14
CA ARG A 5 21.37 20.33 -44.91
C ARG A 5 20.42 19.14 -44.79
N THR A 6 21.00 17.95 -44.88
CA THR A 6 20.40 16.65 -44.57
C THR A 6 20.07 16.55 -43.08
N VAL A 7 18.87 16.03 -42.78
CA VAL A 7 18.39 15.72 -41.43
C VAL A 7 18.62 14.22 -41.21
N HIS A 8 19.65 13.87 -40.43
CA HIS A 8 19.79 12.52 -39.88
C HIS A 8 19.03 12.43 -38.56
N GLY A 9 17.98 11.60 -38.56
CA GLY A 9 17.19 11.26 -37.38
C GLY A 9 17.97 10.38 -36.42
N GLY A 10 18.66 11.01 -35.47
CA GLY A 10 19.14 10.36 -34.25
C GLY A 10 18.05 10.41 -33.17
N LEU A 11 17.67 9.24 -32.65
CA LEU A 11 16.82 9.11 -31.47
C LEU A 11 17.35 9.98 -30.32
N GLU A 12 16.62 11.04 -29.98
CA GLU A 12 16.82 11.75 -28.73
C GLU A 12 16.49 10.79 -27.59
N ILE A 13 17.54 10.44 -26.85
CA ILE A 13 17.44 9.97 -25.48
C ILE A 13 16.54 10.98 -24.77
N ILE A 14 15.40 10.55 -24.24
CA ILE A 14 14.75 11.29 -23.15
C ILE A 14 15.76 11.27 -22.02
N SER A 15 16.64 12.26 -22.00
CA SER A 15 17.51 12.52 -20.87
C SER A 15 16.55 12.82 -19.74
N LEU A 16 16.55 11.98 -18.71
CA LEU A 16 16.03 12.40 -17.41
C LEU A 16 16.58 13.81 -17.16
N PRO A 17 15.74 14.77 -16.79
CA PRO A 17 16.21 16.14 -16.58
C PRO A 17 17.45 16.09 -15.69
N ARG A 18 18.50 16.83 -16.09
CA ARG A 18 19.64 17.08 -15.21
C ARG A 18 19.04 17.63 -13.93
N VAL A 19 19.03 16.83 -12.86
CA VAL A 19 18.76 17.34 -11.52
C VAL A 19 20.08 17.97 -11.08
N PRO A 20 20.23 19.32 -11.12
CA PRO A 20 21.36 19.94 -10.44
C PRO A 20 21.29 19.50 -8.97
N CYS A 21 22.46 19.21 -8.38
CA CYS A 21 22.58 19.02 -6.94
C CYS A 21 21.94 20.25 -6.28
N SER A 22 20.85 20.09 -5.51
CA SER A 22 20.30 21.21 -4.76
C SER A 22 21.31 21.64 -3.69
N ASP A 23 21.27 22.90 -3.26
CA ASP A 23 22.13 23.38 -2.16
C ASP A 23 21.99 22.50 -0.90
N ALA A 24 20.79 21.95 -0.67
CA ALA A 24 20.53 20.97 0.39
C ALA A 24 21.25 19.62 0.20
N ASP A 25 21.40 19.12 -1.03
CA ASP A 25 22.21 17.92 -1.31
C ASP A 25 23.70 18.23 -1.10
N HIS A 26 24.11 19.46 -1.41
CA HIS A 26 25.47 19.95 -1.20
C HIS A 26 25.80 20.07 0.30
N GLU A 27 24.88 20.59 1.12
CA GLU A 27 25.04 20.63 2.59
C GLU A 27 25.05 19.24 3.24
N LEU A 28 24.21 18.31 2.77
CA LEU A 28 24.20 16.91 3.25
C LEU A 28 25.54 16.21 3.02
N ILE A 29 26.22 16.54 1.90
CA ILE A 29 27.48 15.93 1.50
C ILE A 29 28.69 16.61 2.18
N HIS A 30 28.61 17.91 2.47
CA HIS A 30 29.77 18.69 2.94
C HIS A 30 29.84 18.93 4.46
N SER A 31 28.80 18.64 5.25
CA SER A 31 28.76 18.93 6.68
C SER A 31 29.50 17.88 7.54
N ARG A 32 30.83 17.89 7.47
CA ARG A 32 31.73 17.05 8.29
C ARG A 32 31.80 17.40 9.79
N PHE A 33 31.00 18.34 10.30
CA PHE A 33 31.03 18.74 11.70
C PHE A 33 29.68 18.52 12.36
N ASN A 34 29.56 17.36 13.02
CA ASN A 34 28.42 16.80 13.74
C ASN A 34 27.32 16.22 12.84
N ALA A 35 27.32 14.90 12.65
CA ALA A 35 26.10 14.14 12.31
C ALA A 35 24.94 14.55 13.25
N ASN A 36 25.25 14.85 14.51
CA ASN A 36 24.30 15.43 15.47
C ASN A 36 23.72 16.79 15.07
N ARG A 37 24.42 17.64 14.29
CA ARG A 37 23.90 18.94 13.81
C ARG A 37 23.03 18.76 12.56
N VAL A 38 23.40 17.87 11.65
CA VAL A 38 22.57 17.55 10.47
C VAL A 38 21.30 16.85 10.93
N ALA A 39 21.42 15.84 11.79
CA ALA A 39 20.27 15.19 12.40
C ALA A 39 19.42 16.20 13.20
N ALA A 40 20.03 17.12 13.96
CA ALA A 40 19.28 18.16 14.67
C ALA A 40 18.51 19.10 13.72
N HIS A 41 19.12 19.55 12.62
CA HIS A 41 18.44 20.40 11.63
C HIS A 41 17.31 19.63 10.91
N LEU A 42 17.54 18.37 10.52
CA LEU A 42 16.52 17.52 9.92
C LEU A 42 15.37 17.24 10.91
N MET A 43 15.69 17.07 12.20
CA MET A 43 14.70 16.93 13.27
C MET A 43 13.93 18.22 13.52
N GLU A 44 14.57 19.38 13.44
CA GLU A 44 13.91 20.69 13.54
C GLU A 44 12.90 20.89 12.40
N GLU A 45 13.31 20.66 11.15
CA GLU A 45 12.40 20.68 9.99
C GLU A 45 11.26 19.66 10.13
N ALA A 46 11.56 18.45 10.62
CA ALA A 46 10.54 17.43 10.86
C ALA A 46 9.53 17.87 11.93
N ASN A 47 9.98 18.55 12.99
CA ASN A 47 9.11 19.08 14.04
C ASN A 47 8.23 20.22 13.51
N GLU A 48 8.76 21.14 12.73
CA GLU A 48 7.96 22.20 12.08
C GLU A 48 6.88 21.62 11.17
N ILE A 49 7.20 20.59 10.39
CA ILE A 49 6.22 19.89 9.55
C ILE A 49 5.17 19.18 10.42
N LEU A 50 5.56 18.52 11.50
CA LEU A 50 4.62 17.91 12.43
C LEU A 50 3.67 18.95 13.06
N GLU A 51 4.18 20.13 13.42
CA GLU A 51 3.35 21.25 13.88
C GLU A 51 2.36 21.69 12.80
N TYR A 52 2.80 21.85 11.55
CA TYR A 52 1.91 22.17 10.42
C TYR A 52 0.83 21.11 10.20
N LEU A 53 1.19 19.82 10.23
CA LEU A 53 0.23 18.73 10.04
C LEU A 53 -0.85 18.69 11.14
N ASN A 54 -0.52 19.15 12.35
CA ASN A 54 -1.46 19.28 13.47
C ASN A 54 -2.46 20.44 13.33
N GLN A 55 -2.21 21.41 12.45
CA GLN A 55 -3.09 22.55 12.29
C GLN A 55 -4.44 22.11 11.70
N LYS A 56 -5.53 22.64 12.29
CA LYS A 56 -6.88 22.47 11.72
C LYS A 56 -7.01 23.40 10.52
N GLU A 57 -6.87 22.83 9.33
CA GLU A 57 -7.21 23.52 8.08
C GLU A 57 -8.64 23.18 7.66
N PRO A 58 -9.37 24.11 7.02
CA PRO A 58 -10.68 23.83 6.45
C PRO A 58 -10.57 22.73 5.37
N PRO A 59 -11.60 21.87 5.23
CA PRO A 59 -11.58 20.79 4.25
C PRO A 59 -11.54 21.34 2.83
N GLY A 60 -10.59 20.87 2.02
CA GLY A 60 -10.45 21.28 0.63
C GLY A 60 -9.27 20.60 -0.06
N LEU A 61 -9.32 20.48 -1.38
CA LEU A 61 -8.29 19.77 -2.15
C LEU A 61 -6.91 20.45 -2.07
N LEU A 62 -6.86 21.78 -2.04
CA LEU A 62 -5.61 22.52 -1.86
C LEU A 62 -4.96 22.25 -0.50
N ALA A 63 -5.73 22.34 0.58
CA ALA A 63 -5.29 22.03 1.94
C ALA A 63 -4.82 20.57 2.04
N TYR A 64 -5.62 19.66 1.50
CA TYR A 64 -5.27 18.25 1.38
C TYR A 64 -3.91 18.03 0.66
N ALA A 65 -3.72 18.62 -0.52
CA ALA A 65 -2.50 18.45 -1.30
C ALA A 65 -1.29 19.05 -0.59
N LYS A 66 -1.44 20.18 0.12
CA LYS A 66 -0.37 20.77 0.94
C LYS A 66 0.01 19.87 2.12
N LYS A 67 -0.96 19.36 2.87
CA LYS A 67 -0.72 18.41 3.97
C LYS A 67 -0.05 17.13 3.49
N GLN A 68 -0.51 16.60 2.37
CA GLN A 68 0.08 15.41 1.78
C GLN A 68 1.52 15.63 1.29
N LYS A 69 1.83 16.80 0.73
CA LYS A 69 3.20 17.19 0.36
C LYS A 69 4.10 17.33 1.60
N ALA A 70 3.59 17.92 2.67
CA ALA A 70 4.28 18.01 3.95
C ALA A 70 4.55 16.63 4.56
N TYR A 71 3.56 15.74 4.55
CA TYR A 71 3.72 14.34 4.98
C TYR A 71 4.76 13.59 4.13
N ASN A 72 4.73 13.75 2.81
CA ASN A 72 5.72 13.16 1.90
C ASN A 72 7.14 13.67 2.19
N ARG A 73 7.30 14.96 2.52
CA ARG A 73 8.58 15.53 2.97
C ARG A 73 9.02 14.93 4.31
N LEU A 74 8.10 14.75 5.24
CA LEU A 74 8.39 14.13 6.54
C LEU A 74 8.86 12.67 6.39
N LEU A 75 8.24 11.89 5.50
CA LEU A 75 8.70 10.54 5.17
C LEU A 75 10.12 10.54 4.58
N MET A 76 10.42 11.50 3.69
CA MET A 76 11.76 11.66 3.14
C MET A 76 12.78 12.05 4.22
N LEU A 77 12.42 12.98 5.11
CA LEU A 77 13.27 13.37 6.24
C LEU A 77 13.52 12.19 7.17
N ASN A 78 12.50 11.38 7.47
CA ASN A 78 12.68 10.19 8.29
C ASN A 78 13.67 9.20 7.66
N ASP A 79 13.58 8.95 6.36
CA ASP A 79 14.52 8.05 5.68
C ASP A 79 15.93 8.65 5.61
N GLN A 80 16.05 9.97 5.49
CA GLN A 80 17.32 10.69 5.60
C GLN A 80 17.91 10.59 7.01
N ILE A 81 17.13 10.87 8.05
CA ILE A 81 17.55 10.76 9.47
C ILE A 81 17.94 9.32 9.79
N ALA A 82 17.14 8.33 9.39
CA ALA A 82 17.46 6.92 9.59
C ALA A 82 18.75 6.51 8.87
N SER A 83 19.08 7.16 7.74
CA SER A 83 20.36 6.94 7.07
C SER A 83 21.55 7.55 7.83
N GLU A 84 21.34 8.59 8.64
CA GLU A 84 22.35 9.21 9.51
C GLU A 84 22.48 8.51 10.88
N ASP A 85 21.36 8.11 11.50
CA ASP A 85 21.29 7.47 12.82
C ASP A 85 21.68 5.98 12.80
N ASN A 86 21.53 5.33 11.65
CA ASN A 86 21.98 3.95 11.52
C ASN A 86 23.49 3.88 11.81
N LYS A 87 23.86 3.02 12.78
CA LYS A 87 25.24 2.54 13.02
C LYS A 87 25.93 1.94 11.78
N THR A 88 25.30 1.95 10.61
CA THR A 88 25.99 1.81 9.33
C THR A 88 26.69 3.12 9.01
N GLY A 89 27.76 3.39 9.76
CA GLY A 89 28.77 4.31 9.29
C GLY A 89 29.18 3.96 7.85
N PRO A 90 29.74 4.93 7.13
CA PRO A 90 30.11 4.73 5.74
C PRO A 90 30.98 3.48 5.57
N HIS A 91 30.60 2.61 4.63
CA HIS A 91 31.25 1.30 4.49
C HIS A 91 32.54 1.46 3.71
N THR A 92 33.63 0.94 4.28
CA THR A 92 34.88 0.85 3.53
C THR A 92 34.78 -0.34 2.59
N VAL A 93 34.70 -0.07 1.28
CA VAL A 93 34.64 -1.08 0.23
C VAL A 93 35.93 -1.04 -0.58
N LYS A 94 36.35 -2.20 -1.06
CA LYS A 94 37.48 -2.28 -1.99
C LYS A 94 36.98 -2.26 -3.42
N LEU A 95 37.50 -1.32 -4.21
CA LEU A 95 37.23 -1.29 -5.64
C LEU A 95 37.94 -2.48 -6.29
N CYS A 96 37.17 -3.37 -6.91
CA CYS A 96 37.67 -4.64 -7.44
C CYS A 96 37.98 -4.59 -8.92
N SER A 97 37.16 -3.88 -9.70
CA SER A 97 37.37 -3.73 -11.14
C SER A 97 36.60 -2.52 -11.66
N ARG A 98 37.05 -2.01 -12.81
CA ARG A 98 36.38 -0.94 -13.56
C ARG A 98 36.24 -1.39 -15.00
N SER A 99 35.02 -1.33 -15.52
CA SER A 99 34.73 -1.45 -16.94
C SER A 99 34.15 -0.14 -17.46
N ARG A 100 34.51 0.22 -18.69
CA ARG A 100 33.79 1.29 -19.40
C ARG A 100 32.56 0.65 -20.00
N THR A 101 31.40 1.24 -19.75
CA THR A 101 30.13 0.73 -20.25
C THR A 101 29.49 1.84 -21.09
N GLY A 102 29.76 1.83 -22.40
CA GLY A 102 29.36 2.86 -23.36
C GLY A 102 30.21 4.15 -23.37
N ALA A 103 29.70 5.15 -24.09
CA ALA A 103 30.45 6.37 -24.43
C ALA A 103 30.80 7.25 -23.22
N SER A 104 29.98 7.24 -22.16
CA SER A 104 30.05 8.24 -21.08
C SER A 104 29.81 7.69 -19.65
N VAL A 105 29.63 6.39 -19.45
CA VAL A 105 29.38 5.79 -18.12
C VAL A 105 30.47 4.79 -17.75
N TYR A 106 30.90 4.79 -16.49
CA TYR A 106 31.82 3.80 -15.95
C TYR A 106 31.08 2.85 -15.01
N GLY A 107 31.15 1.55 -15.33
CA GLY A 107 30.76 0.48 -14.41
C GLY A 107 31.92 0.18 -13.46
N VAL A 108 31.64 0.23 -12.16
CA VAL A 108 32.62 -0.08 -11.12
C VAL A 108 32.08 -1.23 -10.29
N GLN A 109 32.87 -2.30 -10.18
CA GLN A 109 32.54 -3.43 -9.32
C GLN A 109 33.18 -3.23 -7.94
N LEU A 110 32.35 -3.24 -6.90
CA LEU A 110 32.78 -3.13 -5.51
C LEU A 110 32.62 -4.49 -4.82
N SER A 111 33.62 -4.88 -4.03
CA SER A 111 33.48 -5.97 -3.05
C SER A 111 33.13 -5.34 -1.71
N ILE A 112 31.98 -5.75 -1.18
CA ILE A 112 31.49 -5.33 0.12
C ILE A 112 31.65 -6.53 1.04
N ASP A 113 32.44 -6.41 2.12
CA ASP A 113 32.56 -7.48 3.11
C ASP A 113 31.20 -7.66 3.79
N TYR A 114 30.61 -8.83 3.54
CA TYR A 114 29.22 -9.16 3.85
C TYR A 114 29.07 -9.56 5.32
N CYS A 115 29.32 -8.61 6.23
CA CYS A 115 28.97 -8.77 7.64
C CYS A 115 27.91 -7.72 7.98
N GLU A 116 26.70 -8.20 8.30
CA GLU A 116 25.65 -7.52 9.09
C GLU A 116 24.41 -6.88 8.39
N ARG A 117 24.11 -7.08 7.10
CA ARG A 117 22.77 -6.69 6.56
C ARG A 117 22.07 -7.67 5.61
N ASN A 118 20.74 -7.57 5.61
CA ASN A 118 19.83 -8.25 4.70
C ASN A 118 20.07 -7.79 3.25
N SER A 119 20.21 -8.74 2.33
CA SER A 119 20.48 -8.51 0.90
C SER A 119 19.46 -7.62 0.18
N ASN A 120 18.25 -7.49 0.71
CA ASN A 120 17.16 -6.75 0.07
C ASN A 120 17.26 -5.22 0.25
N ASP A 121 17.87 -4.72 1.34
CA ASP A 121 17.93 -3.28 1.60
C ASP A 121 18.89 -2.57 0.64
N ILE A 122 19.89 -3.30 0.12
CA ILE A 122 20.87 -2.76 -0.84
C ILE A 122 20.38 -2.85 -2.29
N LYS A 123 19.55 -3.83 -2.62
CA LYS A 123 18.95 -4.01 -3.95
C LYS A 123 18.05 -2.84 -4.37
N ALA A 124 17.52 -2.08 -3.40
CA ALA A 124 16.55 -1.01 -3.62
C ALA A 124 17.13 0.42 -3.55
N SER A 125 18.39 0.61 -3.11
CA SER A 125 19.01 1.94 -2.97
C SER A 125 19.59 2.42 -4.31
N PRO A 126 19.00 3.43 -4.97
CA PRO A 126 19.39 3.81 -6.33
C PRO A 126 20.58 4.76 -6.38
N VAL A 127 21.05 5.25 -5.23
CA VAL A 127 22.11 6.27 -5.16
C VAL A 127 23.18 5.84 -4.18
N ILE A 128 24.41 5.78 -4.67
CA ILE A 128 25.62 5.58 -3.87
C ILE A 128 26.49 6.82 -3.97
N ILE A 129 27.02 7.26 -2.84
CA ILE A 129 28.08 8.25 -2.78
C ILE A 129 29.39 7.53 -2.43
N LEU A 130 30.41 7.71 -3.27
CA LEU A 130 31.79 7.27 -3.01
C LEU A 130 32.70 8.42 -2.58
N GLU A 131 33.49 8.18 -1.53
CA GLU A 131 34.60 9.05 -1.11
C GLU A 131 35.92 8.26 -0.98
N PRO A 132 37.09 8.79 -1.40
CA PRO A 132 38.38 8.15 -1.16
C PRO A 132 38.75 8.08 0.33
N TYR A 133 39.11 6.88 0.84
CA TYR A 133 39.40 6.67 2.28
C TYR A 133 40.67 7.39 2.76
N GLU A 134 41.74 7.38 1.95
CA GLU A 134 43.06 7.96 2.31
C GLU A 134 43.02 9.48 2.53
N GLN A 135 42.08 10.18 1.90
CA GLN A 135 41.96 11.63 2.05
C GLN A 135 41.34 12.03 3.40
N GLN A 136 40.77 11.11 4.21
CA GLN A 136 40.19 11.48 5.50
C GLN A 136 41.23 11.65 6.63
N GLN A 137 42.38 10.96 6.58
CA GLN A 137 43.37 10.97 7.68
C GLN A 137 44.18 12.27 7.77
N SER A 138 44.20 13.12 6.73
CA SER A 138 45.05 14.31 6.65
C SER A 138 44.31 15.65 6.77
N ARG A 139 43.09 15.69 7.35
CA ARG A 139 42.20 16.86 7.26
C ARG A 139 42.08 17.68 8.54
N GLN A 140 43.16 18.40 8.87
CA GLN A 140 43.04 19.57 9.73
C GLN A 140 43.13 20.91 8.96
N ASN A 141 43.53 20.96 7.68
CA ASN A 141 43.91 22.25 7.07
C ASN A 141 43.79 22.40 5.53
N MET A 142 42.79 21.83 4.84
CA MET A 142 42.64 22.11 3.39
C MET A 142 41.20 22.36 2.93
N GLN A 143 40.96 23.59 2.46
CA GLN A 143 39.87 23.96 1.55
C GLN A 143 40.25 23.55 0.12
N TYR A 144 39.88 22.35 -0.34
CA TYR A 144 39.80 22.04 -1.77
C TYR A 144 38.70 21.00 -2.01
N TYR A 145 37.98 21.18 -3.13
CA TYR A 145 36.87 20.36 -3.63
C TYR A 145 37.08 18.84 -3.43
N ASP A 146 36.18 18.22 -2.66
CA ASP A 146 36.10 16.77 -2.50
C ASP A 146 35.49 16.12 -3.74
N PRO A 147 36.13 15.13 -4.37
CA PRO A 147 35.49 14.36 -5.42
C PRO A 147 34.61 13.28 -4.78
N TYR A 148 33.39 13.64 -4.38
CA TYR A 148 32.35 12.65 -4.14
C TYR A 148 31.76 12.22 -5.47
N TYR A 149 31.41 10.94 -5.59
CA TYR A 149 30.87 10.41 -6.83
C TYR A 149 29.51 9.76 -6.61
N LYS A 150 28.51 10.26 -7.33
CA LYS A 150 27.15 9.71 -7.33
C LYS A 150 27.03 8.59 -8.37
N GLY A 151 26.54 7.44 -7.95
CA GLY A 151 26.29 6.29 -8.83
C GLY A 151 25.02 5.53 -8.48
N ARG A 152 24.66 4.53 -9.29
CA ARG A 152 23.46 3.69 -9.11
C ARG A 152 23.83 2.21 -9.13
N VAL A 153 23.24 1.44 -8.21
CA VAL A 153 23.35 -0.03 -8.20
C VAL A 153 22.62 -0.58 -9.43
N ILE A 154 23.35 -1.36 -10.24
CA ILE A 154 22.80 -1.99 -11.45
C ILE A 154 22.61 -3.49 -11.26
N SER A 155 23.53 -4.15 -10.55
CA SER A 155 23.41 -5.57 -10.23
C SER A 155 24.02 -5.86 -8.86
N THR A 156 23.40 -6.81 -8.15
CA THR A 156 23.92 -7.35 -6.89
C THR A 156 24.14 -8.85 -7.05
N ASP A 157 25.32 -9.31 -6.67
CA ASP A 157 25.69 -10.71 -6.46
C ASP A 157 25.93 -10.91 -4.95
N GLU A 158 25.88 -12.13 -4.44
CA GLU A 158 26.03 -12.47 -3.01
C GLU A 158 27.33 -11.94 -2.39
N LYS A 159 28.35 -11.64 -3.22
CA LYS A 159 29.65 -11.13 -2.76
C LYS A 159 30.12 -9.85 -3.45
N LYS A 160 29.42 -9.36 -4.47
CA LYS A 160 29.88 -8.24 -5.31
C LYS A 160 28.72 -7.37 -5.76
N GLN A 161 28.96 -6.07 -5.88
CA GLN A 161 27.96 -5.14 -6.42
C GLN A 161 28.53 -4.35 -7.59
N THR A 162 27.76 -4.20 -8.65
CA THR A 162 28.12 -3.39 -9.81
C THR A 162 27.37 -2.07 -9.75
N ILE A 163 28.12 -0.97 -9.73
CA ILE A 163 27.62 0.37 -9.52
C ILE A 163 28.12 1.27 -10.64
N HIS A 164 27.21 2.02 -11.25
CA HIS A 164 27.55 2.90 -12.36
C HIS A 164 27.63 4.33 -11.89
N PHE A 165 28.75 4.98 -12.15
CA PHE A 165 28.97 6.38 -11.80
C PHE A 165 28.78 7.29 -13.00
N LEU A 166 28.39 8.53 -12.73
CA LEU A 166 28.30 9.59 -13.72
C LEU A 166 29.66 9.82 -14.44
N PRO A 167 29.66 10.40 -15.67
CA PRO A 167 30.86 10.60 -16.50
C PRO A 167 32.02 11.39 -15.85
N PHE A 168 31.74 12.04 -14.73
CA PHE A 168 32.68 12.82 -13.92
C PHE A 168 33.53 11.96 -12.98
N PHE A 169 33.29 10.64 -12.90
CA PHE A 169 34.16 9.68 -12.20
C PHE A 169 35.51 9.55 -12.92
N ARG A 170 36.47 10.43 -12.59
CA ARG A 170 37.69 10.63 -13.39
C ARG A 170 39.03 10.25 -12.72
N THR A 171 39.12 9.90 -11.44
CA THR A 171 40.45 9.68 -10.77
C THR A 171 40.40 8.66 -9.61
N MET A 172 41.07 7.49 -9.67
CA MET A 172 42.42 7.06 -9.14
C MET A 172 42.27 6.16 -7.87
N PRO A 173 43.26 5.33 -7.45
CA PRO A 173 43.79 4.01 -7.90
C PRO A 173 43.03 2.79 -7.28
N GLU A 174 43.54 1.55 -7.40
CA GLU A 174 43.08 0.42 -6.54
C GLU A 174 43.16 0.84 -5.07
N GLY A 175 42.04 0.89 -4.37
CA GLY A 175 41.99 1.47 -3.03
C GLY A 175 40.67 1.24 -2.30
N ASN A 176 40.65 1.67 -1.05
CA ASN A 176 39.50 1.62 -0.18
C ASN A 176 38.67 2.90 -0.35
N TYR A 177 37.36 2.74 -0.53
CA TYR A 177 36.40 3.84 -0.65
C TYR A 177 35.33 3.73 0.42
N MET A 178 34.83 4.86 0.89
CA MET A 178 33.59 4.89 1.64
C MET A 178 32.39 4.86 0.69
N VAL A 179 31.46 3.93 0.91
CA VAL A 179 30.14 3.88 0.26
C VAL A 179 29.08 4.33 1.26
N ARG A 180 28.23 5.26 0.82
CA ARG A 180 26.95 5.60 1.47
C ARG A 180 25.80 5.32 0.52
N PHE A 181 24.81 4.55 0.98
CA PHE A 181 23.57 4.30 0.25
C PHE A 181 22.53 5.35 0.64
N LEU A 182 21.93 6.00 -0.35
CA LEU A 182 20.87 6.98 -0.15
C LEU A 182 19.50 6.42 -0.59
N PRO A 183 18.41 6.80 0.11
CA PRO A 183 17.05 6.45 -0.29
C PRO A 183 16.71 6.93 -1.71
N SER A 184 15.79 6.22 -2.36
CA SER A 184 15.32 6.59 -3.69
C SER A 184 14.47 7.85 -3.68
N GLN A 185 14.91 8.88 -4.39
CA GLN A 185 14.10 10.09 -4.60
C GLN A 185 12.92 9.87 -5.55
N PHE A 186 12.90 8.76 -6.31
CA PHE A 186 11.84 8.51 -7.29
C PHE A 186 10.44 8.43 -6.66
N VAL A 187 10.34 7.81 -5.48
CA VAL A 187 9.07 7.66 -4.75
C VAL A 187 8.52 9.05 -4.37
N TYR A 188 9.35 9.86 -3.71
CA TYR A 188 8.96 11.20 -3.26
C TYR A 188 8.67 12.14 -4.43
N ASN A 189 9.47 12.07 -5.50
CA ASN A 189 9.28 12.89 -6.69
C ASN A 189 7.99 12.51 -7.43
N SER A 190 7.67 11.22 -7.52
CA SER A 190 6.40 10.75 -8.12
C SER A 190 5.20 11.29 -7.34
N ARG A 191 5.24 11.21 -6.01
CA ARG A 191 4.21 11.76 -5.13
C ARG A 191 4.12 13.29 -5.23
N ASN A 192 5.25 14.00 -5.25
CA ASN A 192 5.25 15.46 -5.40
C ASN A 192 4.69 15.90 -6.74
N HIS A 193 4.98 15.18 -7.82
CA HIS A 193 4.44 15.47 -9.15
C HIS A 193 2.91 15.48 -9.15
N ILE A 194 2.28 14.48 -8.54
CA ILE A 194 0.82 14.39 -8.50
C ILE A 194 0.20 15.37 -7.49
N MET A 195 0.90 15.72 -6.42
CA MET A 195 0.41 16.74 -5.49
C MET A 195 0.42 18.12 -6.12
N ASN A 196 1.41 18.44 -6.96
CA ASN A 196 1.41 19.67 -7.74
C ASN A 196 0.24 19.67 -8.73
N GLU A 197 0.00 18.56 -9.44
CA GLU A 197 -1.15 18.41 -10.34
C GLU A 197 -2.50 18.61 -9.61
N LEU A 198 -2.65 18.09 -8.39
CA LEU A 198 -3.84 18.33 -7.57
C LEU A 198 -3.99 19.81 -7.15
N GLN A 199 -2.88 20.51 -6.90
CA GLN A 199 -2.89 21.93 -6.55
C GLN A 199 -3.29 22.81 -7.74
N ASP A 200 -2.76 22.47 -8.91
CA ASP A 200 -2.93 23.24 -10.15
C ASP A 200 -4.30 22.97 -10.80
N ASN A 201 -4.80 21.72 -10.75
CA ASN A 201 -6.01 21.28 -11.46
C ASN A 201 -7.09 20.73 -10.50
N GLN A 202 -7.69 21.60 -9.69
CA GLN A 202 -8.55 21.15 -8.59
C GLN A 202 -9.92 20.57 -9.00
N ARG A 203 -10.54 21.11 -10.06
CA ARG A 203 -11.91 20.73 -10.47
C ARG A 203 -12.09 19.23 -10.72
N PRO A 204 -11.25 18.54 -11.54
CA PRO A 204 -11.46 17.12 -11.85
C PRO A 204 -11.26 16.18 -10.65
N TYR A 205 -10.45 16.58 -9.65
CA TYR A 205 -10.03 15.69 -8.56
C TYR A 205 -10.70 16.00 -7.22
N ARG A 206 -11.38 17.14 -7.08
CA ARG A 206 -12.06 17.54 -5.84
C ARG A 206 -12.93 16.40 -5.31
N PHE A 207 -13.69 15.80 -6.21
CA PHE A 207 -14.67 14.78 -5.87
C PHE A 207 -14.10 13.36 -5.82
N LEU A 208 -12.84 13.17 -6.23
CA LEU A 208 -12.12 11.93 -5.97
C LEU A 208 -11.71 11.84 -4.49
N ILE A 209 -11.33 12.96 -3.88
CA ILE A 209 -10.90 13.00 -2.47
C ILE A 209 -12.06 13.35 -1.53
N PHE A 210 -12.98 14.21 -1.97
CA PHE A 210 -14.16 14.64 -1.23
C PHE A 210 -15.42 14.33 -2.04
N PRO A 211 -15.75 13.04 -2.21
CA PRO A 211 -16.87 12.62 -3.05
C PRO A 211 -18.21 13.13 -2.49
N PRO A 212 -19.09 13.73 -3.32
CA PRO A 212 -20.41 14.20 -2.91
C PRO A 212 -21.43 13.05 -2.96
N PRO A 213 -22.57 13.15 -2.25
CA PRO A 213 -23.64 12.15 -2.35
C PRO A 213 -23.96 11.75 -3.79
N LEU A 214 -24.32 10.48 -4.01
CA LEU A 214 -24.69 9.98 -5.33
C LEU A 214 -25.92 10.72 -5.86
N ASP A 215 -25.92 10.99 -7.15
CA ASP A 215 -27.06 11.55 -7.88
C ASP A 215 -28.18 10.49 -7.99
N GLU A 216 -29.43 10.94 -8.01
CA GLU A 216 -30.64 10.11 -8.17
C GLU A 216 -30.93 9.74 -9.63
N LYS A 217 -30.16 10.24 -10.62
CA LYS A 217 -30.36 9.95 -12.06
C LYS A 217 -30.52 8.46 -12.40
N LEU A 218 -29.78 7.58 -11.72
CA LEU A 218 -29.93 6.13 -11.86
C LEU A 218 -30.23 5.53 -10.48
N THR A 219 -31.48 5.14 -10.26
CA THR A 219 -31.90 4.48 -9.02
C THR A 219 -31.18 3.14 -8.81
N VAL A 220 -31.14 2.66 -7.57
CA VAL A 220 -30.52 1.37 -7.26
C VAL A 220 -31.24 0.23 -7.99
N GLU A 221 -32.56 0.30 -8.07
CA GLU A 221 -33.40 -0.69 -8.76
C GLU A 221 -33.08 -0.75 -10.25
N GLN A 222 -33.03 0.41 -10.92
CA GLN A 222 -32.66 0.48 -12.34
C GLN A 222 -31.24 -0.02 -12.58
N TYR A 223 -30.29 0.31 -11.70
CA TYR A 223 -28.93 -0.20 -11.80
C TYR A 223 -28.89 -1.73 -11.70
N VAL A 224 -29.62 -2.31 -10.74
CA VAL A 224 -29.70 -3.76 -10.55
C VAL A 224 -30.29 -4.45 -11.78
N GLU A 225 -31.38 -3.92 -12.35
CA GLU A 225 -32.00 -4.49 -13.56
C GLU A 225 -31.05 -4.45 -14.77
N LEU A 226 -30.40 -3.31 -15.01
CA LEU A 226 -29.43 -3.17 -16.10
C LEU A 226 -28.24 -4.12 -15.91
N ARG A 227 -27.76 -4.24 -14.68
CA ARG A 227 -26.64 -5.12 -14.32
C ARG A 227 -26.98 -6.57 -14.57
N ASP A 228 -28.14 -7.01 -14.12
CA ASP A 228 -28.57 -8.40 -14.26
C ASP A 228 -28.84 -8.75 -15.74
N LEU A 229 -29.37 -7.80 -16.52
CA LEU A 229 -29.46 -7.93 -17.97
C LEU A 229 -28.08 -8.06 -18.62
N ALA A 230 -27.10 -7.24 -18.23
CA ALA A 230 -25.74 -7.34 -18.76
C ALA A 230 -25.07 -8.66 -18.36
N ILE A 231 -25.26 -9.15 -17.14
CA ILE A 231 -24.79 -10.49 -16.71
C ILE A 231 -25.34 -11.57 -17.64
N SER A 232 -26.62 -11.50 -18.01
CA SER A 232 -27.23 -12.50 -18.92
C SER A 232 -26.64 -12.50 -20.34
N LYS A 233 -26.02 -11.40 -20.76
CA LYS A 233 -25.41 -11.24 -22.10
C LYS A 233 -23.92 -11.60 -22.13
N CYS A 234 -23.25 -11.62 -20.98
CA CYS A 234 -21.82 -11.88 -20.87
C CYS A 234 -21.49 -13.37 -21.03
N GLN A 235 -20.48 -13.67 -21.86
CA GLN A 235 -19.89 -15.01 -21.93
C GLN A 235 -18.71 -15.09 -20.97
N PHE A 236 -18.97 -15.56 -19.75
CA PHE A 236 -17.93 -15.72 -18.73
C PHE A 236 -16.96 -16.86 -19.10
N MET A 237 -15.69 -16.78 -18.69
CA MET A 237 -14.71 -17.84 -18.97
C MET A 237 -15.01 -19.15 -18.20
N SER A 238 -15.81 -19.07 -17.14
CA SER A 238 -16.11 -20.16 -16.24
C SER A 238 -17.48 -19.98 -15.62
N ASP A 239 -18.22 -21.07 -15.46
CA ASP A 239 -19.51 -21.05 -14.76
C ASP A 239 -19.37 -20.95 -13.24
N ARG A 240 -18.15 -21.11 -12.71
CA ARG A 240 -17.86 -21.08 -11.26
C ARG A 240 -17.88 -19.70 -10.63
N PHE A 241 -17.97 -18.63 -11.42
CA PHE A 241 -18.16 -17.30 -10.85
C PHE A 241 -19.51 -17.24 -10.14
N ASN A 242 -19.49 -16.90 -8.85
CA ASN A 242 -20.72 -16.70 -8.09
C ASN A 242 -21.40 -15.38 -8.49
N THR A 243 -22.56 -15.13 -7.89
CA THR A 243 -23.39 -13.95 -8.18
C THR A 243 -22.61 -12.65 -7.94
N GLU A 244 -21.97 -12.49 -6.78
CA GLU A 244 -21.25 -11.26 -6.42
C GLU A 244 -20.06 -10.99 -7.35
N GLN A 245 -19.33 -12.05 -7.75
CA GLN A 245 -18.25 -11.95 -8.73
C GLN A 245 -18.79 -11.52 -10.10
N ARG A 246 -19.89 -12.11 -10.58
CA ARG A 246 -20.50 -11.74 -11.87
C ARG A 246 -20.99 -10.29 -11.86
N GLN A 247 -21.58 -9.85 -10.76
CA GLN A 247 -21.99 -8.46 -10.55
C GLN A 247 -20.79 -7.51 -10.64
N ALA A 248 -19.71 -7.79 -9.90
CA ALA A 248 -18.48 -6.99 -9.95
C ALA A 248 -17.83 -6.99 -11.34
N ILE A 249 -17.72 -8.15 -11.98
CA ILE A 249 -17.13 -8.31 -13.32
C ILE A 249 -17.84 -7.40 -14.31
N VAL A 250 -19.18 -7.42 -14.32
CA VAL A 250 -19.99 -6.66 -15.27
C VAL A 250 -19.97 -5.17 -14.96
N ALA A 251 -20.04 -4.78 -13.69
CA ALA A 251 -19.92 -3.39 -13.27
C ALA A 251 -18.56 -2.76 -13.68
N ILE A 252 -17.50 -3.57 -13.68
CA ILE A 252 -16.17 -3.15 -14.11
C ILE A 252 -16.05 -3.16 -15.63
N ALA A 253 -16.46 -4.25 -16.29
CA ALA A 253 -16.19 -4.47 -17.71
C ALA A 253 -17.10 -3.66 -18.64
N ASN A 254 -18.35 -3.43 -18.21
CA ASN A 254 -19.34 -2.67 -18.96
C ASN A 254 -19.61 -1.30 -18.31
N ALA A 255 -18.55 -0.70 -17.79
CA ALA A 255 -18.63 0.50 -16.96
C ALA A 255 -19.27 1.71 -17.65
N ILE A 256 -19.29 1.75 -19.00
CA ILE A 256 -19.94 2.81 -19.76
C ILE A 256 -21.47 2.76 -19.58
N GLU A 257 -22.07 1.57 -19.69
CA GLU A 257 -23.52 1.39 -19.46
C GLU A 257 -23.90 1.61 -17.99
N PHE A 258 -22.97 1.33 -17.07
CA PHE A 258 -23.15 1.48 -15.62
C PHE A 258 -22.63 2.79 -15.05
N ARG A 259 -22.29 3.76 -15.91
CA ARG A 259 -21.66 4.98 -15.44
C ARG A 259 -22.67 5.84 -14.70
N ILE A 260 -22.41 6.03 -13.42
CA ILE A 260 -23.15 6.99 -12.60
C ILE A 260 -22.35 8.26 -12.55
N SER A 261 -22.86 9.27 -13.24
CA SER A 261 -22.37 10.65 -13.14
C SER A 261 -22.99 11.30 -11.91
N SER A 262 -22.23 12.10 -11.17
CA SER A 262 -22.82 13.14 -10.35
C SER A 262 -23.22 14.33 -11.24
N GLU A 263 -23.97 15.29 -10.69
CA GLU A 263 -24.26 16.59 -11.34
C GLU A 263 -23.02 17.34 -11.87
N ASN A 264 -21.82 16.98 -11.39
CA ASN A 264 -20.55 17.62 -11.76
C ASN A 264 -19.66 16.74 -12.67
N ASP A 265 -20.22 15.69 -13.29
CA ASP A 265 -19.49 14.71 -14.12
C ASP A 265 -18.31 14.03 -13.39
N ASN A 266 -18.48 13.79 -12.08
CA ASN A 266 -17.39 13.34 -11.22
C ASN A 266 -16.91 11.92 -11.52
N ILE A 267 -15.62 11.73 -11.25
CA ILE A 267 -14.95 10.45 -11.33
C ILE A 267 -15.07 9.77 -9.96
N LEU A 268 -16.09 8.91 -9.80
CA LEU A 268 -16.21 8.07 -8.62
C LEU A 268 -15.62 6.68 -8.90
N PRO A 269 -14.73 6.16 -8.03
CA PRO A 269 -14.22 4.81 -8.17
C PRO A 269 -15.32 3.78 -7.88
N PHE A 270 -15.29 2.67 -8.62
CA PHE A 270 -15.96 1.45 -8.19
C PHE A 270 -15.05 0.67 -7.25
N ILE A 271 -15.62 0.13 -6.18
CA ILE A 271 -14.90 -0.54 -5.10
C ILE A 271 -15.27 -2.01 -5.10
N LEU A 272 -14.24 -2.84 -5.32
CA LEU A 272 -14.32 -4.27 -5.13
C LEU A 272 -13.71 -4.63 -3.78
N HIS A 273 -14.56 -4.70 -2.75
CA HIS A 273 -14.15 -5.22 -1.45
C HIS A 273 -14.08 -6.75 -1.57
N GLY A 274 -12.88 -7.30 -1.47
CA GLY A 274 -12.75 -8.75 -1.36
C GLY A 274 -11.95 -9.17 -0.15
N PRO A 275 -12.59 -9.77 0.86
CA PRO A 275 -11.90 -10.48 1.92
C PRO A 275 -10.89 -11.52 1.37
N PRO A 276 -9.94 -12.01 2.19
CA PRO A 276 -9.00 -13.04 1.77
C PRO A 276 -9.72 -14.28 1.23
N GLY A 277 -9.20 -14.85 0.13
CA GLY A 277 -9.71 -16.09 -0.44
C GLY A 277 -10.99 -15.97 -1.28
N THR A 278 -11.48 -14.76 -1.54
CA THR A 278 -12.74 -14.53 -2.28
C THR A 278 -12.61 -14.38 -3.80
N GLY A 279 -11.38 -14.46 -4.33
CA GLY A 279 -11.13 -14.41 -5.78
C GLY A 279 -11.12 -13.00 -6.37
N LYS A 280 -10.70 -11.98 -5.61
CA LYS A 280 -10.53 -10.59 -6.11
C LYS A 280 -9.80 -10.51 -7.44
N THR A 281 -8.56 -10.97 -7.49
CA THR A 281 -7.72 -10.90 -8.69
C THR A 281 -8.34 -11.68 -9.85
N THR A 282 -8.91 -12.87 -9.59
CA THR A 282 -9.64 -13.65 -10.62
C THR A 282 -10.84 -12.88 -11.19
N THR A 283 -11.57 -12.15 -10.34
CA THR A 283 -12.70 -11.29 -10.73
C THR A 283 -12.24 -10.14 -11.63
N LEU A 284 -11.14 -9.47 -11.27
CA LEU A 284 -10.56 -8.38 -12.07
C LEU A 284 -10.01 -8.87 -13.40
N VAL A 285 -9.32 -10.00 -13.41
CA VAL A 285 -8.77 -10.65 -14.61
C VAL A 285 -9.88 -11.00 -15.58
N GLU A 286 -10.98 -11.55 -15.09
CA GLU A 286 -12.15 -11.84 -15.94
C GLU A 286 -12.79 -10.56 -16.50
N ALA A 287 -12.91 -9.51 -15.68
CA ALA A 287 -13.39 -8.22 -16.17
C ALA A 287 -12.49 -7.67 -17.30
N CYS A 288 -11.16 -7.72 -17.13
CA CYS A 288 -10.20 -7.35 -18.18
C CYS A 288 -10.36 -8.20 -19.45
N ARG A 289 -10.61 -9.51 -19.31
CA ARG A 289 -10.83 -10.39 -20.45
C ARG A 289 -12.11 -10.00 -21.20
N LEU A 290 -13.24 -9.78 -20.51
CA LEU A 290 -14.49 -9.36 -21.14
C LEU A 290 -14.34 -8.01 -21.86
N MET A 291 -13.65 -7.06 -21.24
CA MET A 291 -13.31 -5.77 -21.85
C MET A 291 -12.56 -5.90 -23.18
N VAL A 292 -11.61 -6.84 -23.26
CA VAL A 292 -10.80 -7.07 -24.47
C VAL A 292 -11.51 -7.94 -25.52
N THR A 293 -12.41 -8.84 -25.10
CA THR A 293 -12.97 -9.89 -25.98
C THR A 293 -14.41 -9.66 -26.41
N GLN A 294 -15.22 -8.97 -25.60
CA GLN A 294 -16.66 -8.79 -25.85
C GLN A 294 -17.05 -7.32 -26.01
N PHE A 295 -16.55 -6.45 -25.14
CA PHE A 295 -16.94 -5.04 -25.14
C PHE A 295 -16.04 -4.15 -25.99
N ASP A 296 -14.86 -4.65 -26.39
CA ASP A 296 -13.79 -3.90 -27.08
C ASP A 296 -13.53 -2.50 -26.48
N THR A 297 -13.66 -2.38 -25.15
CA THR A 297 -13.41 -1.12 -24.42
C THR A 297 -11.98 -0.64 -24.63
N GLY A 298 -11.69 0.66 -24.50
CA GLY A 298 -10.34 1.24 -24.70
C GLY A 298 -9.21 0.62 -23.84
N ARG A 299 -8.04 1.27 -23.73
CA ARG A 299 -6.91 0.66 -23.01
C ARG A 299 -7.17 0.57 -21.50
N ILE A 300 -6.58 -0.44 -20.88
CA ILE A 300 -6.72 -0.74 -19.45
C ILE A 300 -5.35 -0.61 -18.80
N LEU A 301 -5.27 0.18 -17.73
CA LEU A 301 -4.13 0.18 -16.83
C LEU A 301 -4.49 -0.64 -15.59
N VAL A 302 -3.68 -1.64 -15.27
CA VAL A 302 -3.73 -2.36 -14.01
C VAL A 302 -2.51 -1.98 -13.19
N CYS A 303 -2.73 -1.50 -11.97
CA CYS A 303 -1.68 -1.17 -11.02
C CYS A 303 -1.81 -2.00 -9.75
N THR A 304 -0.67 -2.33 -9.14
CA THR A 304 -0.60 -3.00 -7.84
C THR A 304 0.48 -2.36 -6.97
N PRO A 305 0.44 -2.51 -5.64
CA PRO A 305 1.48 -1.98 -4.76
C PRO A 305 2.81 -2.73 -4.84
N SER A 306 2.83 -4.00 -5.31
CA SER A 306 4.03 -4.84 -5.32
C SER A 306 4.26 -5.55 -6.65
N ASN A 307 5.53 -5.82 -7.00
CA ASN A 307 5.86 -6.57 -8.22
C ASN A 307 5.25 -7.98 -8.20
N THR A 308 5.24 -8.65 -7.05
CA THR A 308 4.65 -9.99 -6.92
C THR A 308 3.16 -10.00 -7.27
N ALA A 309 2.39 -9.01 -6.81
CA ALA A 309 0.97 -8.89 -7.17
C ALA A 309 0.78 -8.56 -8.67
N ALA A 310 1.60 -7.65 -9.22
CA ALA A 310 1.57 -7.34 -10.65
C ALA A 310 1.93 -8.56 -11.53
N ASP A 311 2.91 -9.36 -11.12
CA ASP A 311 3.35 -10.55 -11.84
C ASP A 311 2.28 -11.64 -11.80
N LEU A 312 1.65 -11.86 -10.64
CA LEU A 312 0.51 -12.77 -10.51
C LEU A 312 -0.64 -12.34 -11.43
N PHE A 313 -1.00 -11.05 -11.42
CA PHE A 313 -2.06 -10.53 -12.28
C PHE A 313 -1.74 -10.73 -13.76
N ALA A 314 -0.52 -10.38 -14.18
CA ALA A 314 -0.09 -10.54 -15.56
C ALA A 314 -0.06 -12.01 -15.99
N HIS A 315 0.37 -12.91 -15.11
CA HIS A 315 0.35 -14.35 -15.34
C HIS A 315 -1.09 -14.87 -15.51
N GLU A 316 -2.02 -14.47 -14.64
CA GLU A 316 -3.43 -14.83 -14.74
C GLU A 316 -4.07 -14.34 -16.06
N LEU A 317 -3.73 -13.13 -16.53
CA LEU A 317 -4.22 -12.62 -17.82
C LEU A 317 -3.81 -13.50 -19.00
N ILE A 318 -2.54 -13.90 -19.09
CA ILE A 318 -2.03 -14.62 -20.27
C ILE A 318 -2.26 -16.13 -20.19
N HIS A 319 -2.16 -16.72 -19.00
CA HIS A 319 -2.20 -18.19 -18.84
C HIS A 319 -3.55 -18.73 -18.37
N VAL A 320 -4.35 -17.94 -17.64
CA VAL A 320 -5.66 -18.38 -17.15
C VAL A 320 -6.78 -17.80 -18.01
N ALA A 321 -6.77 -16.48 -18.24
CA ALA A 321 -7.76 -15.82 -19.09
C ALA A 321 -7.50 -15.99 -20.60
N GLY A 322 -6.32 -16.48 -20.98
CA GLY A 322 -5.94 -16.75 -22.37
C GLY A 322 -5.86 -15.49 -23.24
N ILE A 323 -5.50 -14.34 -22.66
CA ILE A 323 -5.30 -13.10 -23.43
C ILE A 323 -3.97 -13.19 -24.18
N ASP A 324 -4.01 -12.87 -25.47
CA ASP A 324 -2.82 -12.84 -26.32
C ASP A 324 -1.72 -11.94 -25.74
N THR A 325 -0.48 -12.45 -25.70
CA THR A 325 0.68 -11.74 -25.15
C THR A 325 0.96 -10.44 -25.89
N SER A 326 0.61 -10.34 -27.18
CA SER A 326 0.73 -9.09 -27.96
C SER A 326 -0.16 -7.96 -27.45
N LYS A 327 -1.18 -8.27 -26.64
CA LYS A 327 -2.12 -7.30 -26.07
C LYS A 327 -1.75 -6.88 -24.65
N VAL A 328 -0.81 -7.56 -23.99
CA VAL A 328 -0.48 -7.35 -22.57
C VAL A 328 0.96 -6.87 -22.45
N PHE A 329 1.19 -5.85 -21.64
CA PHE A 329 2.52 -5.38 -21.29
C PHE A 329 2.72 -5.28 -19.78
N ARG A 330 3.73 -5.98 -19.27
CA ARG A 330 4.16 -5.94 -17.87
C ARG A 330 5.34 -4.97 -17.70
N MET A 331 5.09 -3.84 -17.06
CA MET A 331 6.07 -2.77 -16.84
C MET A 331 6.76 -2.88 -15.47
N TYR A 332 8.05 -3.23 -15.47
CA TYR A 332 8.88 -3.28 -14.26
C TYR A 332 9.57 -1.94 -13.97
N ALA A 333 9.93 -1.73 -12.70
CA ALA A 333 10.80 -0.62 -12.33
C ALA A 333 12.17 -0.78 -12.99
N LEU A 334 12.77 0.33 -13.42
CA LEU A 334 14.11 0.33 -14.03
C LEU A 334 15.21 -0.19 -13.07
N THR A 335 14.95 -0.22 -11.76
CA THR A 335 15.86 -0.75 -10.73
C THR A 335 15.61 -2.22 -10.42
N HIS A 336 14.53 -2.81 -10.92
CA HIS A 336 14.21 -4.20 -10.61
C HIS A 336 15.20 -5.13 -11.34
N PRO A 337 15.81 -6.10 -10.64
CA PRO A 337 16.75 -7.01 -11.28
C PRO A 337 16.03 -7.94 -12.26
N THR A 338 16.54 -8.01 -13.49
CA THR A 338 16.01 -8.90 -14.55
C THR A 338 16.16 -10.39 -14.21
N SER A 339 17.03 -10.74 -13.26
CA SER A 339 17.17 -12.10 -12.73
C SER A 339 15.99 -12.56 -11.86
N GLU A 340 15.17 -11.63 -11.37
CA GLU A 340 13.95 -11.94 -10.59
C GLU A 340 12.70 -12.02 -11.49
N LEU A 341 12.86 -11.80 -12.81
CA LEU A 341 11.78 -11.98 -13.78
C LEU A 341 11.33 -13.44 -13.84
N ASN A 342 10.03 -13.66 -13.76
CA ASN A 342 9.46 -14.96 -14.09
C ASN A 342 9.55 -15.21 -15.60
N ASP A 343 10.18 -16.30 -16.02
CA ASP A 343 10.33 -16.67 -17.43
C ASP A 343 8.99 -16.74 -18.18
N ALA A 344 7.91 -17.09 -17.49
CA ALA A 344 6.56 -17.10 -18.06
C ALA A 344 6.06 -15.71 -18.51
N LEU A 345 6.64 -14.64 -17.97
CA LEU A 345 6.26 -13.25 -18.26
C LEU A 345 7.27 -12.56 -19.20
N ARG A 346 8.28 -13.27 -19.68
CA ARG A 346 9.37 -12.68 -20.47
C ARG A 346 8.87 -12.01 -21.75
N ASP A 347 7.89 -12.62 -22.41
CA ASP A 347 7.34 -12.15 -23.70
C ASP A 347 6.48 -10.88 -23.57
N ILE A 348 6.03 -10.55 -22.35
CA ILE A 348 5.24 -9.36 -22.07
C ILE A 348 6.05 -8.29 -21.34
N ALA A 349 7.35 -8.50 -21.13
CA ALA A 349 8.25 -7.55 -20.48
C ALA A 349 9.19 -6.91 -21.51
N PHE A 350 9.53 -5.64 -21.31
CA PHE A 350 10.48 -4.94 -22.18
C PHE A 350 11.85 -4.89 -21.54
N ILE A 351 12.75 -5.70 -22.06
CA ILE A 351 14.13 -5.82 -21.63
C ILE A 351 15.02 -5.23 -22.72
N ARG A 352 15.86 -4.26 -22.34
CA ARG A 352 16.89 -3.73 -23.22
C ARG A 352 18.11 -4.63 -23.10
N PRO A 353 18.48 -5.38 -24.17
CA PRO A 353 19.70 -6.15 -24.16
C PRO A 353 20.88 -5.21 -24.05
N ASN A 354 21.83 -5.55 -23.18
CA ASN A 354 23.04 -4.76 -23.01
C ASN A 354 24.27 -5.65 -23.21
N THR A 355 24.94 -5.50 -24.36
CA THR A 355 26.10 -6.32 -24.71
C THR A 355 27.31 -6.15 -23.79
N GLU A 356 27.33 -5.07 -22.99
CA GLU A 356 28.41 -4.74 -22.05
C GLU A 356 27.97 -4.83 -20.57
N MET A 357 26.69 -5.08 -20.27
CA MET A 357 26.14 -5.13 -18.91
C MET A 357 25.15 -6.30 -18.73
N VAL A 358 24.53 -6.39 -17.55
CA VAL A 358 23.31 -7.18 -17.36
C VAL A 358 22.16 -6.49 -18.08
N ASP A 359 21.31 -7.28 -18.73
CA ASP A 359 20.03 -6.86 -19.28
C ASP A 359 19.23 -6.01 -18.27
N GLN A 360 18.61 -4.94 -18.74
CA GLN A 360 17.84 -4.02 -17.89
C GLN A 360 16.42 -3.89 -18.40
N PHE A 361 15.47 -3.75 -17.48
CA PHE A 361 14.13 -3.31 -17.87
C PHE A 361 14.19 -1.90 -18.46
N GLY A 362 13.40 -1.69 -19.50
CA GLY A 362 13.23 -0.38 -20.11
C GLY A 362 11.76 -0.03 -20.23
N ILE A 363 11.53 1.16 -20.76
CA ILE A 363 10.20 1.62 -21.11
C ILE A 363 10.19 1.85 -22.63
N PRO A 364 9.30 1.18 -23.36
CA PRO A 364 9.11 1.41 -24.79
C PRO A 364 8.66 2.85 -25.06
N PRO A 365 8.91 3.40 -26.26
CA PRO A 365 8.30 4.65 -26.70
C PRO A 365 6.77 4.58 -26.66
N ALA A 366 6.10 5.73 -26.48
CA ALA A 366 4.64 5.82 -26.41
C ALA A 366 3.94 5.10 -27.58
N LYS A 367 4.44 5.26 -28.80
CA LYS A 367 3.88 4.60 -30.00
C LYS A 367 3.85 3.07 -29.90
N GLU A 368 4.81 2.46 -29.20
CA GLU A 368 4.81 1.01 -28.94
C GLU A 368 3.89 0.65 -27.78
N LEU A 369 3.90 1.45 -26.69
CA LEU A 369 2.98 1.25 -25.56
C LEU A 369 1.52 1.27 -26.00
N MET A 370 1.19 2.10 -26.99
CA MET A 370 -0.16 2.25 -27.54
C MET A 370 -0.70 1.01 -28.27
N LYS A 371 0.18 0.06 -28.63
CA LYS A 371 -0.20 -1.23 -29.24
C LYS A 371 -0.81 -2.20 -28.23
N TYR A 372 -0.43 -2.09 -26.96
CA TYR A 372 -0.94 -2.95 -25.90
C TYR A 372 -2.33 -2.49 -25.45
N ARG A 373 -3.23 -3.45 -25.22
CA ARG A 373 -4.58 -3.20 -24.71
C ARG A 373 -4.60 -3.14 -23.18
N ILE A 374 -3.74 -3.92 -22.54
CA ILE A 374 -3.59 -3.98 -21.07
C ILE A 374 -2.15 -3.69 -20.71
N ILE A 375 -1.94 -2.73 -19.82
CA ILE A 375 -0.64 -2.44 -19.21
C ILE A 375 -0.73 -2.78 -17.72
N VAL A 376 0.16 -3.64 -17.23
CA VAL A 376 0.26 -4.04 -15.83
C VAL A 376 1.54 -3.47 -15.22
N SER A 377 1.41 -2.65 -14.18
CA SER A 377 2.56 -2.02 -13.51
C SER A 377 2.41 -1.99 -12.00
N THR A 378 3.48 -1.62 -11.29
CA THR A 378 3.29 -1.14 -9.91
C THR A 378 2.79 0.31 -9.90
N LEU A 379 2.17 0.74 -8.81
CA LEU A 379 1.61 2.09 -8.63
C LEU A 379 2.60 3.18 -9.03
N LEU A 380 3.80 3.18 -8.44
CA LEU A 380 4.80 4.22 -8.67
C LEU A 380 5.44 4.16 -10.06
N CYS A 381 5.50 2.97 -10.70
CA CYS A 381 6.02 2.88 -12.07
C CYS A 381 5.10 3.58 -13.07
N SER A 382 3.81 3.73 -12.77
CA SER A 382 2.87 4.45 -13.63
C SER A 382 3.27 5.91 -13.89
N THR A 383 4.08 6.52 -13.01
CA THR A 383 4.68 7.85 -13.24
C THR A 383 5.41 7.90 -14.58
N TYR A 384 6.08 6.82 -14.99
CA TYR A 384 6.77 6.81 -16.28
C TYR A 384 5.82 6.81 -17.47
N LEU A 385 4.62 6.25 -17.34
CA LEU A 385 3.58 6.32 -18.37
C LEU A 385 3.07 7.77 -18.48
N ALA A 386 2.84 8.43 -17.35
CA ALA A 386 2.40 9.82 -17.30
C ALA A 386 3.42 10.77 -17.95
N LEU A 387 4.70 10.60 -17.62
CA LEU A 387 5.80 11.38 -18.22
C LEU A 387 6.10 10.98 -19.68
N GLY A 388 5.81 9.74 -20.05
CA GLY A 388 6.02 9.18 -21.39
C GLY A 388 4.92 9.50 -22.39
N GLY A 389 3.97 10.40 -22.06
CA GLY A 389 2.91 10.83 -22.98
C GLY A 389 1.70 9.89 -23.06
N MET A 390 1.49 9.02 -22.06
CA MET A 390 0.31 8.13 -22.00
C MET A 390 -0.87 8.74 -21.23
N LYS A 391 -0.88 10.06 -20.99
CA LYS A 391 -2.02 10.75 -20.36
C LYS A 391 -3.27 10.62 -21.24
N GLN A 392 -4.44 10.42 -20.60
CA GLN A 392 -5.74 10.26 -21.27
C GLN A 392 -5.83 9.09 -22.26
N GLN A 393 -4.91 8.11 -22.16
CA GLN A 393 -4.87 6.96 -23.08
C GLN A 393 -5.63 5.73 -22.54
N PHE A 394 -6.13 5.78 -21.31
CA PHE A 394 -6.78 4.66 -20.64
C PHE A 394 -8.26 4.93 -20.45
N SER A 395 -9.08 3.93 -20.77
CA SER A 395 -10.50 3.91 -20.43
C SER A 395 -10.74 3.43 -19.01
N HIS A 396 -9.83 2.61 -18.47
CA HIS A 396 -9.92 2.01 -17.16
C HIS A 396 -8.59 2.11 -16.42
N ILE A 397 -8.64 2.50 -15.15
CA ILE A 397 -7.53 2.41 -14.20
C ILE A 397 -7.99 1.50 -13.07
N ILE A 398 -7.43 0.29 -13.04
CA ILE A 398 -7.72 -0.74 -12.03
C ILE A 398 -6.56 -0.81 -11.07
N ILE A 399 -6.84 -0.71 -9.78
CA ILE A 399 -5.83 -0.85 -8.72
C ILE A 399 -6.18 -2.08 -7.90
N ASP A 400 -5.41 -3.16 -8.07
CA ASP A 400 -5.52 -4.37 -7.24
C ASP A 400 -4.67 -4.23 -5.97
N GLU A 401 -5.08 -4.89 -4.90
CA GLU A 401 -4.52 -4.76 -3.56
C GLU A 401 -4.48 -3.31 -3.05
N ALA A 402 -5.46 -2.49 -3.43
CA ALA A 402 -5.58 -1.06 -3.08
C ALA A 402 -5.62 -0.80 -1.57
N GLY A 403 -6.12 -1.76 -0.78
CA GLY A 403 -6.10 -1.68 0.69
C GLY A 403 -4.70 -1.66 1.29
N GLN A 404 -3.68 -2.16 0.58
CA GLN A 404 -2.29 -2.18 1.03
C GLN A 404 -1.51 -0.92 0.62
N ALA A 405 -2.09 -0.08 -0.23
CA ALA A 405 -1.47 1.13 -0.73
C ALA A 405 -1.89 2.33 0.10
N SER A 406 -0.97 3.28 0.30
CA SER A 406 -1.36 4.59 0.82
C SER A 406 -2.27 5.29 -0.18
N GLU A 407 -3.12 6.18 0.32
CA GLU A 407 -3.92 7.06 -0.54
C GLU A 407 -3.02 7.81 -1.55
N LEU A 408 -1.86 8.29 -1.10
CA LEU A 408 -0.86 8.94 -1.96
C LEU A 408 -0.40 8.07 -3.13
N ASP A 409 -0.05 6.82 -2.86
CA ASP A 409 0.45 5.92 -3.91
C ASP A 409 -0.66 5.52 -4.88
N THR A 410 -1.89 5.38 -4.38
CA THR A 410 -3.09 5.10 -5.19
C THR A 410 -3.40 6.24 -6.15
N LEU A 411 -3.17 7.49 -5.72
CA LEU A 411 -3.39 8.67 -6.56
C LEU A 411 -2.37 8.80 -7.70
N VAL A 412 -1.22 8.10 -7.65
CA VAL A 412 -0.18 8.24 -8.68
C VAL A 412 -0.67 7.88 -10.08
N PRO A 413 -1.19 6.67 -10.33
CA PRO A 413 -1.76 6.33 -11.63
C PRO A 413 -3.03 7.13 -11.95
N ILE A 414 -3.83 7.48 -10.94
CA ILE A 414 -5.10 8.18 -11.14
C ILE A 414 -4.84 9.61 -11.63
N VAL A 415 -4.26 10.45 -10.79
CA VAL A 415 -4.02 11.87 -11.10
C VAL A 415 -3.03 12.03 -12.24
N GLY A 416 -1.99 11.18 -12.28
CA GLY A 416 -0.96 11.26 -13.32
C GLY A 416 -1.46 10.98 -14.74
N LEU A 417 -2.54 10.21 -14.89
CA LEU A 417 -3.01 9.74 -16.21
C LEU A 417 -4.42 10.20 -16.59
N LEU A 418 -5.23 10.72 -15.65
CA LEU A 418 -6.57 11.25 -15.93
C LEU A 418 -6.54 12.50 -16.84
N GLY A 419 -5.62 13.44 -16.61
CA GLY A 419 -5.54 14.71 -17.35
C GLY A 419 -6.73 15.67 -17.13
N SER A 420 -6.70 16.86 -17.76
CA SER A 420 -7.63 17.97 -17.48
C SER A 420 -9.10 17.75 -17.88
N PHE A 421 -9.41 16.72 -18.69
CA PHE A 421 -10.75 16.43 -19.21
C PHE A 421 -11.15 14.97 -18.96
N GLY A 422 -11.11 14.52 -17.70
CA GLY A 422 -11.36 13.12 -17.28
C GLY A 422 -12.76 12.55 -17.58
N ALA A 423 -13.51 13.10 -18.54
CA ALA A 423 -14.75 12.56 -19.05
C ALA A 423 -14.49 11.21 -19.76
N GLY A 424 -14.74 10.10 -19.07
CA GLY A 424 -14.73 8.77 -19.70
C GLY A 424 -14.07 7.65 -18.91
N ILE A 425 -13.18 7.98 -17.97
CA ILE A 425 -12.31 6.98 -17.33
C ILE A 425 -13.02 6.35 -16.14
N LYS A 426 -13.06 5.01 -16.11
CA LYS A 426 -13.51 4.25 -14.94
C LYS A 426 -12.32 3.95 -14.03
N ILE A 427 -12.43 4.34 -12.76
CA ILE A 427 -11.49 3.93 -11.72
C ILE A 427 -12.07 2.74 -10.98
N VAL A 428 -11.25 1.72 -10.74
CA VAL A 428 -11.59 0.56 -9.92
C VAL A 428 -10.56 0.41 -8.82
N LEU A 429 -11.02 0.39 -7.57
CA LEU A 429 -10.20 0.12 -6.39
C LEU A 429 -10.61 -1.26 -5.85
N ALA A 430 -9.71 -2.23 -5.93
CA ALA A 430 -9.95 -3.57 -5.44
C ALA A 430 -8.99 -3.89 -4.30
N GLY A 431 -9.52 -4.37 -3.18
CA GLY A 431 -8.70 -4.60 -2.00
C GLY A 431 -9.50 -5.09 -0.81
N ASP A 432 -8.82 -5.12 0.34
CA ASP A 432 -9.41 -5.46 1.62
C ASP A 432 -9.00 -4.41 2.65
N PRO A 433 -9.89 -3.46 3.02
CA PRO A 433 -9.58 -2.43 4.01
C PRO A 433 -9.43 -2.99 5.42
N CYS A 434 -9.90 -4.22 5.68
CA CYS A 434 -9.81 -4.90 6.97
C CYS A 434 -8.50 -5.69 7.17
N GLN A 435 -7.62 -5.73 6.17
CA GLN A 435 -6.26 -6.30 6.27
C GLN A 435 -5.19 -5.22 6.46
N LEU A 436 -3.93 -5.64 6.64
CA LEU A 436 -2.80 -4.72 6.78
C LEU A 436 -2.76 -3.72 5.62
N GLY A 437 -2.77 -2.44 6.00
CA GLY A 437 -2.63 -1.32 5.09
C GLY A 437 -1.17 -1.03 4.72
N PRO A 438 -0.88 0.16 4.18
CA PRO A 438 0.50 0.59 3.94
C PRO A 438 1.33 0.52 5.23
N VAL A 439 2.63 0.27 5.09
CA VAL A 439 3.55 0.19 6.23
C VAL A 439 3.62 1.56 6.91
N GLU A 440 2.96 1.69 8.05
CA GLU A 440 2.97 2.92 8.85
C GLU A 440 4.14 2.90 9.84
N MET A 441 4.96 3.96 9.80
CA MET A 441 6.07 4.09 10.75
C MET A 441 5.64 4.64 12.11
N VAL A 442 4.49 5.31 12.19
CA VAL A 442 4.01 5.96 13.43
C VAL A 442 2.48 5.96 13.50
N ASP A 443 1.91 5.39 14.57
CA ASP A 443 0.45 5.34 14.84
C ASP A 443 -0.23 6.73 14.83
N TYR A 444 0.55 7.78 15.06
CA TYR A 444 0.08 9.16 15.02
C TYR A 444 -0.52 9.54 13.66
N PHE A 445 0.09 9.14 12.53
CA PHE A 445 -0.39 9.49 11.19
C PHE A 445 -1.72 8.83 10.84
N LYS A 446 -1.96 7.64 11.42
CA LYS A 446 -3.23 6.95 11.32
C LYS A 446 -4.34 7.72 12.04
N LYS A 447 -4.07 8.24 13.23
CA LYS A 447 -5.03 9.02 14.02
C LYS A 447 -5.47 10.30 13.32
N ILE A 448 -4.58 10.93 12.55
CA ILE A 448 -4.90 12.12 11.76
C ILE A 448 -5.38 11.80 10.32
N GLY A 449 -5.54 10.52 9.98
CA GLY A 449 -6.14 10.04 8.72
C GLY A 449 -5.26 10.15 7.47
N ILE A 450 -4.02 10.62 7.60
CA ILE A 450 -3.13 10.90 6.47
C ILE A 450 -2.56 9.62 5.83
N SER A 451 -2.44 8.54 6.61
CA SER A 451 -1.85 7.27 6.17
C SER A 451 -2.86 6.17 5.80
N SER A 452 -4.17 6.50 5.76
CA SER A 452 -5.20 5.56 5.32
C SER A 452 -5.12 5.24 3.83
N SER A 453 -5.65 4.08 3.43
CA SER A 453 -5.83 3.74 2.02
C SER A 453 -7.06 4.47 1.43
N LEU A 454 -7.07 4.70 0.12
CA LEU A 454 -8.21 5.36 -0.53
C LEU A 454 -9.50 4.52 -0.39
N ILE A 455 -9.40 3.19 -0.41
CA ILE A 455 -10.55 2.30 -0.21
C ILE A 455 -11.17 2.48 1.18
N GLU A 456 -10.35 2.65 2.23
CA GLU A 456 -10.84 2.94 3.59
C GLU A 456 -11.61 4.25 3.66
N ARG A 457 -11.16 5.28 2.95
CA ARG A 457 -11.89 6.56 2.87
C ARG A 457 -13.30 6.39 2.32
N TYR A 458 -13.45 5.62 1.24
CA TYR A 458 -14.75 5.45 0.60
C TYR A 458 -15.66 4.51 1.40
N GLU A 459 -15.13 3.40 1.94
CA GLU A 459 -15.93 2.46 2.72
C GLU A 459 -16.29 2.99 4.12
N SER A 460 -15.54 3.97 4.65
CA SER A 460 -15.94 4.69 5.86
C SER A 460 -16.99 5.77 5.60
N ASN A 461 -17.29 6.10 4.34
CA ASN A 461 -18.29 7.09 3.99
C ASN A 461 -19.70 6.45 3.95
N PRO A 462 -20.63 6.88 4.82
CA PRO A 462 -21.99 6.34 4.86
C PRO A 462 -22.77 6.47 3.55
N ASN A 463 -22.40 7.41 2.69
CA ASN A 463 -23.08 7.64 1.41
C ASN A 463 -22.77 6.56 0.36
N TYR A 464 -21.73 5.73 0.55
CA TYR A 464 -21.32 4.72 -0.46
C TYR A 464 -21.20 3.30 0.07
N LYS A 465 -20.91 3.13 1.37
CA LYS A 465 -20.49 1.85 1.95
C LYS A 465 -21.36 0.65 1.55
N ASP A 466 -22.67 0.86 1.45
CA ASP A 466 -23.66 -0.18 1.17
C ASP A 466 -24.37 0.01 -0.18
N ASP A 467 -23.90 0.94 -1.01
CA ASP A 467 -24.52 1.20 -2.31
C ASP A 467 -23.92 0.29 -3.40
N PRO A 468 -24.71 -0.63 -4.00
CA PRO A 468 -24.23 -1.61 -4.97
C PRO A 468 -23.71 -0.97 -6.27
N ARG A 469 -24.06 0.31 -6.50
CA ARG A 469 -23.57 1.11 -7.61
C ARG A 469 -22.08 1.44 -7.50
N ILE A 470 -21.58 1.50 -6.27
CA ILE A 470 -20.21 1.91 -5.96
C ILE A 470 -19.42 0.77 -5.33
N VAL A 471 -20.00 0.00 -4.41
CA VAL A 471 -19.30 -1.02 -3.64
C VAL A 471 -19.90 -2.40 -3.92
N THR A 472 -19.05 -3.37 -4.25
CA THR A 472 -19.42 -4.78 -4.26
C THR A 472 -18.48 -5.56 -3.36
N MET A 473 -19.04 -6.24 -2.36
CA MET A 473 -18.30 -7.11 -1.45
C MET A 473 -18.40 -8.58 -1.88
N LEU A 474 -17.26 -9.22 -2.12
CA LEU A 474 -17.19 -10.66 -2.35
C LEU A 474 -17.29 -11.42 -1.02
N ARG A 475 -18.12 -12.46 -0.95
CA ARG A 475 -18.46 -13.14 0.32
C ARG A 475 -17.99 -14.59 0.41
N ALA A 476 -18.02 -15.28 -0.73
CA ALA A 476 -17.60 -16.67 -0.86
C ALA A 476 -16.08 -16.83 -0.74
N ASN A 477 -15.60 -17.56 0.26
CA ASN A 477 -14.21 -17.92 0.45
C ASN A 477 -13.93 -19.31 -0.14
N TYR A 478 -12.99 -19.39 -1.08
CA TYR A 478 -12.58 -20.64 -1.76
C TYR A 478 -11.22 -21.15 -1.29
N ARG A 479 -10.63 -20.51 -0.29
CA ARG A 479 -9.23 -20.73 0.13
C ARG A 479 -9.14 -21.57 1.39
N SER A 480 -9.93 -21.22 2.41
CA SER A 480 -9.69 -21.62 3.79
C SER A 480 -10.81 -22.51 4.32
N HIS A 481 -10.48 -23.42 5.22
CA HIS A 481 -11.46 -24.23 5.95
C HIS A 481 -12.46 -23.34 6.72
N ALA A 482 -13.73 -23.75 6.79
CA ALA A 482 -14.82 -22.98 7.39
C ALA A 482 -14.53 -22.50 8.82
N SER A 483 -13.97 -23.37 9.67
CA SER A 483 -13.59 -22.98 11.05
C SER A 483 -12.56 -21.85 11.10
N ILE A 484 -11.62 -21.78 10.14
CA ILE A 484 -10.55 -20.75 10.11
C ILE A 484 -11.14 -19.37 9.82
N ILE A 485 -12.14 -19.31 8.93
CA ILE A 485 -12.75 -18.05 8.50
C ILE A 485 -13.80 -17.50 9.48
N ASP A 486 -14.31 -18.34 10.38
CA ASP A 486 -15.44 -18.02 11.27
C ASP A 486 -15.16 -16.81 12.18
N VAL A 487 -14.03 -16.81 12.89
CA VAL A 487 -13.65 -15.68 13.76
C VAL A 487 -13.39 -14.39 12.95
N PRO A 488 -12.56 -14.38 11.89
CA PRO A 488 -12.43 -13.22 11.02
C PRO A 488 -13.77 -12.71 10.45
N SER A 489 -14.67 -13.61 10.03
CA SER A 489 -15.98 -13.26 9.49
C SER A 489 -16.81 -12.48 10.50
N ARG A 490 -16.90 -12.97 11.74
CA ARG A 490 -17.64 -12.30 12.82
C ARG A 490 -17.04 -10.94 13.19
N LEU A 491 -15.72 -10.86 13.32
CA LEU A 491 -15.05 -9.67 13.84
C LEU A 491 -14.94 -8.54 12.80
N PHE A 492 -14.67 -8.85 11.54
CA PHE A 492 -14.29 -7.83 10.55
C PHE A 492 -15.25 -7.71 9.36
N TYR A 493 -16.11 -8.71 9.14
CA TYR A 493 -16.93 -8.80 7.93
C TYR A 493 -18.41 -9.04 8.23
N ALA A 494 -18.89 -8.55 9.38
CA ALA A 494 -20.29 -8.62 9.81
C ALA A 494 -20.92 -10.03 9.73
N ASN A 495 -20.10 -11.08 9.90
CA ASN A 495 -20.49 -12.47 9.76
C ASN A 495 -21.04 -12.84 8.37
N GLN A 496 -20.58 -12.16 7.31
CA GLN A 496 -21.08 -12.33 5.94
C GLN A 496 -20.20 -13.24 5.07
N MET A 497 -19.01 -13.66 5.52
CA MET A 497 -18.19 -14.60 4.77
C MET A 497 -18.65 -16.04 4.97
N TYR A 498 -18.55 -16.85 3.92
CA TYR A 498 -18.91 -18.28 3.93
C TYR A 498 -18.02 -19.09 2.99
N VAL A 499 -17.95 -20.41 3.19
CA VAL A 499 -17.33 -21.35 2.23
C VAL A 499 -18.46 -21.95 1.37
N PRO A 500 -18.43 -21.79 0.03
CA PRO A 500 -19.42 -22.40 -0.86
C PRO A 500 -19.40 -23.93 -0.81
N GLU A 501 -20.55 -24.56 -1.08
CA GLU A 501 -20.68 -26.03 -1.11
C GLU A 501 -19.84 -26.70 -2.21
N ASP A 502 -19.63 -26.01 -3.33
CA ASP A 502 -18.86 -26.47 -4.48
C ASP A 502 -17.34 -26.17 -4.36
N ALA A 503 -16.93 -25.50 -3.28
CA ALA A 503 -15.52 -25.25 -3.02
C ALA A 503 -14.75 -26.56 -2.77
N GLN A 504 -13.46 -26.56 -3.12
CA GLN A 504 -12.62 -27.72 -2.81
C GLN A 504 -12.54 -27.92 -1.30
N PRO A 505 -12.83 -29.14 -0.78
CA PRO A 505 -12.76 -29.41 0.65
C PRO A 505 -11.37 -29.13 1.21
N ARG A 506 -11.32 -28.46 2.37
CA ARG A 506 -10.08 -28.12 3.09
C ARG A 506 -9.89 -28.93 4.37
N ASP A 507 -10.52 -30.10 4.41
CA ASP A 507 -10.63 -30.94 5.62
C ASP A 507 -9.46 -31.92 5.77
N ALA A 508 -8.57 -32.01 4.79
CA ALA A 508 -7.51 -33.02 4.73
C ALA A 508 -6.67 -33.04 6.02
N LEU A 509 -6.26 -31.87 6.52
CA LEU A 509 -5.47 -31.75 7.75
C LEU A 509 -6.32 -31.70 9.03
N ALA A 510 -7.64 -31.49 8.92
CA ALA A 510 -8.56 -31.48 10.06
C ALA A 510 -8.71 -32.88 10.70
N THR A 511 -8.33 -33.94 9.98
CA THR A 511 -8.33 -35.33 10.46
C THR A 511 -7.07 -35.71 11.26
N TRP A 512 -6.14 -34.77 11.44
CA TRP A 512 -4.89 -35.03 12.14
C TRP A 512 -5.11 -35.51 13.58
N LYS A 513 -4.60 -36.70 13.91
CA LYS A 513 -4.79 -37.32 15.24
C LYS A 513 -4.18 -36.53 16.39
N ALA A 514 -3.23 -35.66 16.13
CA ALA A 514 -2.63 -34.80 17.14
C ALA A 514 -3.49 -33.59 17.51
N LEU A 515 -4.53 -33.27 16.72
CA LEU A 515 -5.44 -32.19 17.08
C LEU A 515 -6.22 -32.58 18.33
N PRO A 516 -6.34 -31.68 19.32
CA PRO A 516 -7.19 -31.90 20.49
C PRO A 516 -8.64 -32.22 20.12
N LYS A 517 -9.12 -31.62 19.01
CA LYS A 517 -10.43 -31.86 18.43
C LYS A 517 -10.31 -32.19 16.93
N GLN A 518 -10.57 -33.44 16.57
CA GLN A 518 -10.65 -33.84 15.16
C GLN A 518 -11.83 -33.13 14.46
N GLY A 519 -11.63 -32.78 13.19
CA GLY A 519 -12.57 -32.00 12.39
C GLY A 519 -12.50 -30.48 12.64
N PHE A 520 -11.62 -30.02 13.53
CA PHE A 520 -11.45 -28.61 13.84
C PHE A 520 -9.97 -28.21 13.64
N PRO A 521 -9.59 -27.69 12.46
CA PRO A 521 -8.19 -27.47 12.08
C PRO A 521 -7.61 -26.15 12.62
N ILE A 522 -7.94 -25.85 13.87
CA ILE A 522 -7.33 -24.73 14.61
C ILE A 522 -6.83 -25.28 15.93
N LEU A 523 -5.65 -24.86 16.35
CA LEU A 523 -5.03 -25.26 17.59
C LEU A 523 -4.43 -24.04 18.30
N TRP A 524 -4.84 -23.81 19.55
CA TRP A 524 -4.13 -22.90 20.44
C TRP A 524 -3.24 -23.68 21.42
N HIS A 525 -1.93 -23.46 21.37
CA HIS A 525 -0.96 -24.03 22.31
C HIS A 525 -0.47 -22.92 23.25
N HIS A 526 -0.81 -23.03 24.55
CA HIS A 526 -0.31 -22.10 25.55
C HIS A 526 1.18 -22.29 25.84
N ALA A 527 1.98 -21.24 25.66
CA ALA A 527 3.38 -21.19 26.07
C ALA A 527 3.58 -20.22 27.24
N ASN A 528 4.16 -20.71 28.35
CA ASN A 528 4.36 -19.91 29.58
C ASN A 528 5.80 -19.43 29.79
N GLU A 529 6.74 -19.78 28.91
CA GLU A 529 8.12 -19.31 28.98
C GLU A 529 8.21 -17.79 28.72
N PRO A 530 9.05 -17.04 29.47
CA PRO A 530 9.17 -15.59 29.32
C PRO A 530 9.85 -15.19 28.01
N GLU A 531 9.58 -13.96 27.56
CA GLU A 531 10.25 -13.39 26.39
C GLU A 531 11.72 -13.02 26.68
N GLU A 532 12.57 -13.18 25.67
CA GLU A 532 13.97 -12.75 25.64
C GLU A 532 14.10 -11.53 24.74
N ARG A 533 14.82 -10.50 25.22
CA ARG A 533 15.15 -9.30 24.42
C ARG A 533 16.51 -9.45 23.76
N GLU A 534 16.62 -8.96 22.53
CA GLU A 534 17.90 -8.89 21.82
C GLU A 534 18.88 -7.92 22.52
N MET A 535 20.16 -8.32 22.70
CA MET A 535 21.16 -7.53 23.45
C MET A 535 21.39 -6.13 22.87
N ASP A 536 21.48 -6.01 21.53
CA ASP A 536 21.73 -4.75 20.83
C ASP A 536 20.49 -4.21 20.07
N GLY A 537 19.31 -4.79 20.34
CA GLY A 537 18.10 -4.54 19.57
C GLY A 537 16.85 -4.21 20.41
N HIS A 538 15.82 -3.77 19.71
CA HIS A 538 14.47 -3.54 20.28
C HIS A 538 13.49 -4.68 19.97
N SER A 539 13.99 -5.81 19.45
CA SER A 539 13.19 -6.97 19.06
C SER A 539 13.21 -8.07 20.14
N PHE A 540 12.25 -8.98 20.05
CA PHE A 540 11.98 -10.00 21.07
C PHE A 540 11.93 -11.40 20.45
N ALA A 541 12.20 -12.42 21.26
CA ALA A 541 12.08 -13.82 20.91
C ALA A 541 11.58 -14.62 22.11
N ASN A 542 10.98 -15.78 21.88
CA ASN A 542 10.55 -16.69 22.93
C ASN A 542 11.05 -18.10 22.61
N ARG A 543 11.93 -18.63 23.46
CA ARG A 543 12.55 -19.95 23.25
C ARG A 543 11.55 -21.08 23.44
N GLY A 544 10.65 -20.99 24.41
CA GLY A 544 9.60 -21.98 24.62
C GLY A 544 8.69 -22.12 23.41
N GLU A 545 8.24 -20.98 22.86
CA GLU A 545 7.47 -20.99 21.61
C GLU A 545 8.27 -21.59 20.44
N GLN A 546 9.58 -21.28 20.32
CA GLN A 546 10.41 -21.85 19.26
C GLN A 546 10.45 -23.37 19.30
N ASP A 547 10.64 -23.96 20.48
CA ASP A 547 10.80 -25.40 20.63
C ASP A 547 9.47 -26.12 20.32
N ILE A 548 8.33 -25.54 20.73
CA ILE A 548 6.99 -26.01 20.36
C ILE A 548 6.76 -25.94 18.84
N ILE A 549 7.12 -24.82 18.21
CA ILE A 549 6.92 -24.61 16.78
C ILE A 549 7.72 -25.63 15.96
N LEU A 550 8.98 -25.90 16.35
CA LEU A 550 9.82 -26.88 15.67
C LEU A 550 9.24 -28.29 15.76
N ASP A 551 8.68 -28.67 16.92
CA ASP A 551 7.97 -29.94 17.08
C ASP A 551 6.78 -30.02 16.12
N TYR A 552 5.93 -28.98 16.07
CA TYR A 552 4.79 -28.97 15.15
C TYR A 552 5.21 -29.03 13.69
N VAL A 553 6.22 -28.28 13.26
CA VAL A 553 6.73 -28.35 11.88
C VAL A 553 7.17 -29.78 11.56
N LYS A 554 7.95 -30.41 12.45
CA LYS A 554 8.42 -31.78 12.29
C LYS A 554 7.27 -32.77 12.19
N ARG A 555 6.27 -32.67 13.07
CA ARG A 555 5.12 -33.58 13.10
C ARG A 555 4.20 -33.37 11.90
N VAL A 556 3.96 -32.14 11.48
CA VAL A 556 3.20 -31.85 10.25
C VAL A 556 3.91 -32.44 9.02
N CYS A 557 5.23 -32.34 8.93
CA CYS A 557 5.98 -32.96 7.84
C CYS A 557 5.96 -34.50 7.90
N THR A 558 6.10 -35.08 9.08
CA THR A 558 6.27 -36.54 9.24
C THR A 558 4.95 -37.30 9.34
N GLU A 559 3.94 -36.76 10.02
CA GLU A 559 2.64 -37.42 10.25
C GLU A 559 1.62 -37.06 9.17
N LEU A 560 1.62 -35.82 8.65
CA LEU A 560 0.68 -35.36 7.62
C LEU A 560 1.28 -35.29 6.22
N HIS A 561 2.59 -35.52 6.10
CA HIS A 561 3.32 -35.54 4.82
C HIS A 561 3.17 -34.22 4.03
N VAL A 562 2.98 -33.11 4.75
CA VAL A 562 2.94 -31.77 4.19
C VAL A 562 4.37 -31.36 3.82
N LYS A 563 4.56 -30.80 2.63
CA LYS A 563 5.88 -30.34 2.19
C LYS A 563 6.30 -29.11 3.00
N PRO A 564 7.59 -28.94 3.34
CA PRO A 564 8.08 -27.73 4.00
C PRO A 564 7.66 -26.42 3.30
N SER A 565 7.61 -26.41 1.97
CA SER A 565 7.15 -25.27 1.16
C SER A 565 5.71 -24.87 1.43
N ASP A 566 4.86 -25.79 1.89
CA ASP A 566 3.44 -25.60 2.18
C ASP A 566 3.20 -25.19 3.64
N ILE A 567 4.27 -24.89 4.39
CA ILE A 567 4.25 -24.46 5.79
C ILE A 567 4.78 -23.04 5.89
N GLY A 568 4.02 -22.19 6.58
CA GLY A 568 4.41 -20.84 6.96
C GLY A 568 4.50 -20.68 8.46
N VAL A 569 5.54 -20.00 8.95
CA VAL A 569 5.65 -19.57 10.33
C VAL A 569 5.63 -18.05 10.37
N VAL A 570 4.64 -17.47 11.04
CA VAL A 570 4.41 -16.02 11.09
C VAL A 570 4.64 -15.51 12.51
N THR A 571 5.45 -14.47 12.65
CA THR A 571 5.71 -13.86 13.97
C THR A 571 6.02 -12.36 13.86
N PRO A 572 5.50 -11.51 14.77
CA PRO A 572 5.68 -10.06 14.71
C PRO A 572 7.14 -9.57 14.88
N TYR A 573 8.05 -10.40 15.41
CA TYR A 573 9.38 -9.94 15.82
C TYR A 573 10.53 -10.52 14.97
N ASN A 574 11.35 -9.63 14.40
CA ASN A 574 12.52 -9.99 13.60
C ASN A 574 13.55 -10.87 14.35
N TYR A 575 13.69 -10.73 15.66
CA TYR A 575 14.59 -11.59 16.43
C TYR A 575 14.06 -13.03 16.51
N GLN A 576 12.75 -13.22 16.73
CA GLN A 576 12.09 -14.53 16.63
C GLN A 576 12.23 -15.13 15.21
N VAL A 577 12.00 -14.32 14.16
CA VAL A 577 12.16 -14.75 12.76
C VAL A 577 13.56 -15.31 12.51
N ARG A 578 14.62 -14.58 12.90
CA ARG A 578 16.01 -15.01 12.69
C ARG A 578 16.32 -16.33 13.39
N ARG A 579 15.88 -16.48 14.65
CA ARG A 579 16.10 -17.72 15.42
C ARG A 579 15.39 -18.92 14.81
N LEU A 580 14.13 -18.76 14.41
CA LEU A 580 13.34 -19.81 13.77
C LEU A 580 13.92 -20.18 12.39
N ARG A 581 14.26 -19.20 11.55
CA ARG A 581 14.92 -19.44 10.25
C ARG A 581 16.20 -20.23 10.41
N HIS A 582 17.05 -19.84 11.36
CA HIS A 582 18.33 -20.52 11.59
C HIS A 582 18.11 -22.00 11.90
N LYS A 583 17.24 -22.32 12.88
CA LYS A 583 16.95 -23.71 13.24
C LYS A 583 16.30 -24.49 12.08
N LEU A 584 15.28 -23.92 11.44
CA LEU A 584 14.54 -24.59 10.35
C LEU A 584 15.36 -24.77 9.07
N SER A 585 16.38 -23.94 8.83
CA SER A 585 17.24 -24.05 7.64
C SER A 585 18.04 -25.36 7.57
N THR A 586 18.24 -26.01 8.71
CA THR A 586 19.04 -27.24 8.82
C THR A 586 18.20 -28.50 8.58
N GLU A 587 17.01 -28.58 9.17
CA GLU A 587 16.17 -29.79 9.16
C GLU A 587 14.98 -29.72 8.20
N HIS A 588 14.47 -28.51 7.91
CA HIS A 588 13.23 -28.30 7.16
C HIS A 588 13.36 -27.15 6.14
N LYS A 589 14.37 -27.25 5.26
CA LYS A 589 14.60 -26.28 4.18
C LYS A 589 13.35 -26.17 3.31
N GLY A 590 12.79 -24.96 3.23
CA GLY A 590 11.58 -24.66 2.46
C GLY A 590 10.45 -24.06 3.31
N VAL A 591 10.46 -24.26 4.64
CA VAL A 591 9.52 -23.56 5.53
C VAL A 591 9.75 -22.06 5.44
N THR A 592 8.69 -21.32 5.14
CA THR A 592 8.76 -19.85 5.05
C THR A 592 8.54 -19.27 6.43
N VAL A 593 9.50 -18.52 6.96
CA VAL A 593 9.40 -17.85 8.26
C VAL A 593 9.53 -16.35 8.04
N ASP A 594 8.54 -15.54 8.42
CA ASP A 594 8.64 -14.09 8.27
C ASP A 594 7.73 -13.30 9.24
N THR A 595 7.88 -11.97 9.21
CA THR A 595 6.94 -11.07 9.88
C THR A 595 5.65 -10.93 9.12
N VAL A 596 4.58 -10.48 9.80
CA VAL A 596 3.25 -10.33 9.20
C VAL A 596 3.29 -9.42 7.97
N GLU A 597 4.06 -8.33 8.04
CA GLU A 597 4.23 -7.35 6.97
C GLU A 597 4.84 -7.98 5.72
N ARG A 598 5.89 -8.79 5.89
CA ARG A 598 6.60 -9.43 4.78
C ARG A 598 5.88 -10.68 4.27
N TYR A 599 5.01 -11.26 5.09
CA TYR A 599 4.18 -12.40 4.73
C TYR A 599 2.91 -11.99 3.94
N GLN A 600 2.66 -10.70 3.78
CA GLN A 600 1.49 -10.19 3.08
C GLN A 600 1.46 -10.66 1.61
N GLY A 601 0.29 -11.09 1.15
CA GLY A 601 0.12 -11.69 -0.19
C GLY A 601 0.54 -13.16 -0.31
N SER A 602 1.22 -13.72 0.70
CA SER A 602 1.54 -15.16 0.76
C SER A 602 0.47 -15.93 1.54
N GLN A 603 0.25 -17.20 1.21
CA GLN A 603 -0.66 -18.12 1.91
C GLN A 603 -0.05 -19.53 1.92
N ARG A 604 -0.46 -20.37 2.86
CA ARG A 604 0.05 -21.74 2.99
C ARG A 604 -1.02 -22.70 3.48
N ARG A 605 -0.87 -23.97 3.15
CA ARG A 605 -1.73 -25.05 3.67
C ARG A 605 -1.71 -25.07 5.18
N VAL A 606 -0.52 -24.88 5.78
CA VAL A 606 -0.33 -24.79 7.23
C VAL A 606 0.29 -23.46 7.61
N ILE A 607 -0.33 -22.75 8.55
CA ILE A 607 0.26 -21.57 9.19
C ILE A 607 0.44 -21.83 10.68
N ILE A 608 1.65 -21.54 11.16
CA ILE A 608 2.00 -21.57 12.57
C ILE A 608 2.31 -20.14 13.01
N VAL A 609 1.63 -19.66 14.05
CA VAL A 609 1.76 -18.29 14.57
C VAL A 609 2.51 -18.34 15.90
N SER A 610 3.52 -17.48 16.04
CA SER A 610 4.25 -17.27 17.29
C SER A 610 3.94 -15.87 17.82
N THR A 611 3.32 -15.78 19.00
CA THR A 611 2.96 -14.48 19.60
C THR A 611 4.12 -13.79 20.30
N VAL A 612 5.12 -14.56 20.74
CA VAL A 612 6.34 -14.18 21.46
C VAL A 612 6.12 -13.59 22.85
N ARG A 613 5.12 -12.71 23.01
CA ARG A 613 4.98 -11.85 24.19
C ARG A 613 4.62 -12.63 25.44
N ASN A 614 5.50 -12.51 26.43
CA ASN A 614 5.27 -12.99 27.78
C ASN A 614 6.15 -12.17 28.74
N ASN A 615 5.58 -11.11 29.30
CA ASN A 615 6.27 -10.16 30.15
C ASN A 615 5.39 -9.78 31.34
N GLU A 616 6.03 -9.34 32.42
CA GLU A 616 5.37 -8.97 33.69
C GLU A 616 4.35 -7.83 33.54
N LYS A 617 4.51 -6.97 32.52
CA LYS A 617 3.60 -5.85 32.24
C LYS A 617 2.38 -6.27 31.41
N GLU A 618 2.31 -7.55 31.01
CA GLU A 618 1.30 -8.09 30.09
C GLU A 618 1.14 -7.27 28.79
N ALA A 619 2.21 -6.60 28.36
CA ALA A 619 2.20 -5.75 27.19
C ALA A 619 2.29 -6.62 25.91
N ILE A 620 1.22 -6.56 25.11
CA ILE A 620 1.12 -7.22 23.79
C ILE A 620 1.93 -6.46 22.73
N GLY A 621 2.00 -5.13 22.81
CA GLY A 621 2.75 -4.31 21.85
C GLY A 621 2.22 -4.44 20.43
N PHE A 622 3.09 -4.75 19.48
CA PHE A 622 2.82 -4.74 18.03
C PHE A 622 1.64 -5.63 17.57
N LEU A 623 1.30 -6.66 18.36
CA LEU A 623 0.16 -7.54 18.09
C LEU A 623 -1.23 -6.93 18.41
N MET A 624 -1.29 -5.75 19.06
CA MET A 624 -2.53 -5.00 19.31
C MET A 624 -3.00 -4.29 18.02
N SER A 625 -3.44 -5.06 17.03
CA SER A 625 -3.94 -4.53 15.77
C SER A 625 -4.90 -5.52 15.11
N ASP A 626 -6.17 -5.11 14.98
CA ASP A 626 -7.22 -5.88 14.34
C ASP A 626 -6.87 -6.30 12.90
N LYS A 627 -6.33 -5.36 12.12
CA LYS A 627 -5.88 -5.61 10.74
C LYS A 627 -4.76 -6.65 10.69
N ARG A 628 -3.82 -6.60 11.65
CA ARG A 628 -2.72 -7.55 11.77
C ARG A 628 -3.25 -8.93 12.16
N PHE A 629 -4.11 -9.01 13.15
CA PHE A 629 -4.77 -10.24 13.56
C PHE A 629 -5.49 -10.88 12.36
N ASN A 630 -6.36 -10.13 11.69
CA ASN A 630 -7.09 -10.59 10.51
C ASN A 630 -6.14 -11.10 9.42
N THR A 631 -5.07 -10.33 9.15
CA THR A 631 -4.04 -10.69 8.17
C THR A 631 -3.30 -11.97 8.53
N ILE A 632 -2.99 -12.24 9.80
CA ILE A 632 -2.29 -13.46 10.24
C ILE A 632 -3.20 -14.69 10.09
N ILE A 633 -4.40 -14.63 10.67
CA ILE A 633 -5.30 -15.77 10.78
C ILE A 633 -5.73 -16.27 9.40
N THR A 634 -5.96 -15.36 8.46
CA THR A 634 -6.47 -15.66 7.12
C THR A 634 -5.41 -16.12 6.11
N ARG A 635 -4.17 -16.39 6.56
CA ARG A 635 -3.11 -16.98 5.71
C ARG A 635 -3.19 -18.49 5.60
N ALA A 636 -3.92 -19.14 6.52
CA ALA A 636 -4.04 -20.59 6.58
C ALA A 636 -5.13 -21.11 5.64
N GLU A 637 -4.81 -22.11 4.82
CA GLU A 637 -5.83 -22.79 4.00
C GLU A 637 -6.48 -23.96 4.75
N GLU A 638 -5.68 -24.85 5.35
CA GLU A 638 -6.15 -26.15 5.86
C GLU A 638 -5.86 -26.36 7.36
N LEU A 639 -4.83 -25.73 7.94
CA LEU A 639 -4.48 -25.88 9.36
C LEU A 639 -3.85 -24.61 9.92
N LEU A 640 -4.38 -24.15 11.06
CA LEU A 640 -3.87 -23.01 11.80
C LEU A 640 -3.42 -23.45 13.21
N ILE A 641 -2.15 -23.22 13.52
CA ILE A 641 -1.59 -23.48 14.85
C ILE A 641 -1.13 -22.14 15.43
N ILE A 642 -1.60 -21.78 16.63
CA ILE A 642 -1.21 -20.56 17.32
C ILE A 642 -0.47 -20.97 18.60
N VAL A 643 0.74 -20.48 18.78
CA VAL A 643 1.59 -20.73 19.93
C VAL A 643 1.84 -19.41 20.66
N GLY A 644 1.43 -19.33 21.92
CA GLY A 644 1.50 -18.07 22.64
C GLY A 644 1.04 -18.10 24.10
N ASN A 645 1.33 -17.02 24.83
CA ASN A 645 0.85 -16.87 26.19
C ASN A 645 -0.62 -16.37 26.19
N ALA A 646 -1.56 -17.25 26.54
CA ALA A 646 -2.98 -16.93 26.57
C ALA A 646 -3.33 -15.81 27.56
N LYS A 647 -2.64 -15.74 28.71
CA LYS A 647 -2.88 -14.73 29.75
C LYS A 647 -2.60 -13.32 29.20
N VAL A 648 -1.48 -13.17 28.50
CA VAL A 648 -1.10 -11.89 27.87
C VAL A 648 -2.01 -11.58 26.69
N MET A 649 -2.29 -12.56 25.83
CA MET A 649 -3.06 -12.34 24.59
C MET A 649 -4.55 -12.00 24.84
N MET A 650 -5.16 -12.48 25.92
CA MET A 650 -6.56 -12.13 26.25
C MET A 650 -6.81 -10.65 26.55
N ARG A 651 -5.76 -9.83 26.72
CA ARG A 651 -5.90 -8.38 26.88
C ARG A 651 -6.33 -7.67 25.59
N ASP A 652 -6.12 -8.31 24.44
CA ASP A 652 -6.61 -7.83 23.14
C ASP A 652 -7.92 -8.53 22.77
N SER A 653 -8.89 -7.76 22.27
CA SER A 653 -10.24 -8.25 22.01
C SER A 653 -10.30 -9.31 20.89
N SER A 654 -9.49 -9.14 19.85
CA SER A 654 -9.45 -10.05 18.70
C SER A 654 -8.80 -11.39 19.08
N TRP A 655 -7.66 -11.33 19.80
CA TRP A 655 -7.02 -12.52 20.34
C TRP A 655 -7.87 -13.24 21.38
N LYS A 656 -8.55 -12.50 22.26
CA LYS A 656 -9.50 -13.08 23.23
C LYS A 656 -10.60 -13.88 22.53
N GLU A 657 -11.22 -13.32 21.48
CA GLU A 657 -12.27 -14.04 20.72
C GLU A 657 -11.72 -15.33 20.09
N MET A 658 -10.50 -15.32 19.55
CA MET A 658 -9.85 -16.54 19.02
C MET A 658 -9.58 -17.59 20.10
N ILE A 659 -9.08 -17.17 21.27
CA ILE A 659 -8.83 -18.06 22.41
C ILE A 659 -10.15 -18.66 22.90
N ASP A 660 -11.18 -17.84 23.09
CA ASP A 660 -12.50 -18.28 23.52
C ASP A 660 -13.13 -19.24 22.50
N TYR A 661 -12.94 -18.98 21.19
CA TYR A 661 -13.38 -19.87 20.11
C TYR A 661 -12.68 -21.23 20.16
N CYS A 662 -11.37 -21.26 20.35
CA CYS A 662 -10.62 -22.50 20.51
C CYS A 662 -11.05 -23.26 21.77
N ARG A 663 -11.23 -22.56 22.90
CA ARG A 663 -11.67 -23.16 24.19
C ARG A 663 -13.04 -23.80 24.07
N LYS A 664 -14.03 -23.09 23.52
CA LYS A 664 -15.40 -23.60 23.34
C LYS A 664 -15.45 -24.85 22.46
N ASN A 665 -14.53 -24.99 21.52
CA ASN A 665 -14.43 -26.15 20.62
C ASN A 665 -13.48 -27.25 21.13
N GLY A 666 -12.89 -27.10 22.32
CA GLY A 666 -11.94 -28.07 22.88
C GLY A 666 -10.63 -28.17 22.10
N ALA A 667 -10.23 -27.09 21.44
CA ALA A 667 -9.11 -27.01 20.49
C ALA A 667 -7.86 -26.35 21.08
N THR A 668 -7.57 -26.65 22.34
CA THR A 668 -6.49 -26.00 23.10
C THR A 668 -5.57 -27.01 23.77
N VAL A 669 -4.28 -26.67 23.89
CA VAL A 669 -3.24 -27.46 24.57
C VAL A 669 -2.60 -26.62 25.67
N ASP A 670 -2.37 -27.26 26.82
CA ASP A 670 -1.67 -26.72 28.00
C ASP A 670 -2.25 -25.40 28.56
N MET A 671 -3.56 -25.18 28.37
CA MET A 671 -4.21 -23.96 28.82
C MET A 671 -4.18 -23.81 30.35
N PRO A 672 -3.99 -22.57 30.87
CA PRO A 672 -4.12 -22.30 32.29
C PRO A 672 -5.54 -22.55 32.79
N SER A 673 -5.69 -22.70 34.11
CA SER A 673 -7.00 -22.79 34.75
C SER A 673 -7.83 -21.53 34.51
N GLU A 674 -9.16 -21.66 34.56
CA GLU A 674 -10.07 -20.53 34.33
C GLU A 674 -9.85 -19.38 35.33
N ALA A 675 -9.51 -19.70 36.57
CA ALA A 675 -9.16 -18.72 37.61
C ALA A 675 -7.87 -17.96 37.30
N GLU A 676 -6.91 -18.58 36.61
CA GLU A 676 -5.67 -17.92 36.18
C GLU A 676 -5.85 -17.09 34.91
N LEU A 677 -6.80 -17.46 34.06
CA LEU A 677 -7.15 -16.71 32.86
C LEU A 677 -8.01 -15.48 33.20
N PHE A 678 -8.90 -15.60 34.18
CA PHE A 678 -9.78 -14.54 34.64
C PHE A 678 -9.60 -14.31 36.15
N PRO A 679 -8.47 -13.71 36.58
CA PRO A 679 -8.25 -13.42 37.99
C PRO A 679 -9.38 -12.50 38.50
N SER A 680 -10.15 -13.02 39.48
CA SER A 680 -11.28 -12.33 40.07
C SER A 680 -10.79 -11.11 40.87
N GLY A 681 -10.69 -9.94 40.23
CA GLY A 681 -10.25 -8.72 40.91
C GLY A 681 -9.76 -7.55 40.07
N GLN A 682 -9.71 -7.63 38.73
CA GLN A 682 -9.22 -6.53 37.89
C GLN A 682 -10.05 -6.28 36.63
N PHE A 683 -11.36 -6.07 36.78
CA PHE A 683 -12.15 -5.36 35.76
C PHE A 683 -13.27 -4.57 36.46
N GLN A 684 -12.94 -3.38 36.95
CA GLN A 684 -13.92 -2.30 37.10
C GLN A 684 -13.64 -1.28 35.99
N ASN A 685 -14.62 -1.17 35.09
CA ASN A 685 -14.93 -0.09 34.14
C ASN A 685 -13.77 0.79 33.67
N GLY A 686 -13.37 0.56 32.41
CA GLY A 686 -12.69 1.54 31.61
C GLY A 686 -13.56 2.77 31.37
N VAL A 687 -13.20 3.87 32.04
CA VAL A 687 -13.17 5.21 31.46
C VAL A 687 -11.77 5.71 31.75
N LEU A 688 -10.85 5.58 30.78
CA LEU A 688 -9.58 6.28 30.83
C LEU A 688 -9.87 7.74 30.48
N SER A 689 -9.93 8.57 31.51
CA SER A 689 -9.83 10.02 31.40
C SER A 689 -8.42 10.41 30.94
N ASP A 690 -8.35 11.33 29.98
CA ASP A 690 -7.14 12.02 29.54
C ASP A 690 -6.51 12.80 30.70
N SER A 691 -5.52 12.19 31.36
CA SER A 691 -4.44 12.91 32.05
C SER A 691 -3.45 11.88 32.55
N ASP A 692 -2.34 11.70 31.83
CA ASP A 692 -1.00 11.42 32.38
C ASP A 692 -0.04 11.09 31.22
N LYS A 693 0.31 12.14 30.48
CA LYS A 693 1.51 12.21 29.63
C LYS A 693 2.35 13.39 30.08
N SER A 694 3.21 13.16 31.06
CA SER A 694 4.42 13.92 31.40
C SER A 694 4.88 13.34 32.74
N SER A 695 6.13 12.98 33.02
CA SER A 695 7.38 13.55 32.59
C SER A 695 8.52 12.62 33.03
N SER A 696 9.61 12.60 32.28
CA SER A 696 10.92 12.26 32.85
C SER A 696 11.96 13.21 32.27
N SER A 697 12.16 14.34 32.95
CA SER A 697 13.40 15.10 32.91
C SER A 697 13.69 15.61 34.32
N SER A 698 14.84 15.22 34.82
CA SER A 698 15.41 15.51 36.12
C SER A 698 15.91 16.95 36.26
N SER A 699 15.71 17.57 37.44
CA SER A 699 16.70 18.43 38.11
C SER A 699 16.18 18.91 39.48
N SER A 700 17.00 18.68 40.54
CA SER A 700 17.37 19.55 41.69
C SER A 700 16.38 20.66 42.13
N GLU A 701 16.17 21.03 43.40
CA GLU A 701 16.77 20.78 44.71
C GLU A 701 15.93 21.60 45.73
N VAL A 702 15.89 21.17 46.99
CA VAL A 702 15.89 22.00 48.23
C VAL A 702 14.57 22.61 48.79
N ASP A 703 14.32 22.21 50.06
CA ASP A 703 13.65 22.88 51.21
C ASP A 703 12.16 23.26 51.13
N GLU A 704 11.33 23.15 52.18
CA GLU A 704 11.54 22.89 53.61
C GLU A 704 10.20 22.45 54.26
N LYS A 705 10.30 21.51 55.21
CA LYS A 705 9.59 21.42 56.51
C LYS A 705 8.05 21.47 56.63
N GLU A 706 7.55 20.36 57.22
CA GLU A 706 6.86 20.29 58.53
C GLU A 706 5.74 21.29 58.83
N ARG A 707 4.62 20.94 59.46
CA ARG A 707 3.99 19.73 60.02
C ARG A 707 2.73 20.31 60.69
N THR A 708 1.74 19.45 60.94
CA THR A 708 0.82 19.52 62.10
C THR A 708 -0.15 20.73 62.16
N ASP A 709 -1.44 20.60 62.45
CA ASP A 709 -2.12 19.63 63.29
C ASP A 709 -3.61 19.53 62.95
N GLU A 710 -4.13 18.38 63.37
CA GLU A 710 -5.52 18.00 63.54
C GLU A 710 -6.39 19.07 64.22
N LEU A 711 -7.70 18.99 63.92
CA LEU A 711 -8.84 18.93 64.86
C LEU A 711 -10.07 19.50 64.12
N VAL A 712 -11.30 19.02 64.25
CA VAL A 712 -11.86 17.77 64.75
C VAL A 712 -13.37 17.86 64.52
N LYS A 713 -13.98 16.68 64.41
CA LYS A 713 -15.34 16.35 64.89
C LYS A 713 -16.58 16.82 64.12
N LYS A 714 -17.30 15.74 63.76
CA LYS A 714 -18.71 15.42 64.06
C LYS A 714 -19.73 16.16 63.18
N GLY A 715 -20.66 15.48 62.53
CA GLY A 715 -21.06 14.07 62.58
C GLY A 715 -22.54 13.97 62.22
N THR A 716 -23.05 12.73 62.22
CA THR A 716 -24.48 12.34 62.31
C THR A 716 -25.33 12.61 61.05
N THR A 717 -26.18 11.74 60.50
CA THR A 717 -26.60 10.34 60.76
C THR A 717 -27.65 9.92 59.70
N SER A 718 -27.85 8.61 59.57
CA SER A 718 -29.08 7.85 59.18
C SER A 718 -29.63 8.02 57.75
N ALA A 719 -29.73 7.01 56.89
CA ALA A 719 -30.29 5.63 56.95
C ALA A 719 -31.76 5.54 56.49
N THR A 720 -32.03 4.45 55.74
CA THR A 720 -33.31 3.85 55.28
C THR A 720 -33.95 4.40 53.99
N ALA A 721 -34.68 3.65 53.15
CA ALA A 721 -34.68 2.28 52.62
C ALA A 721 -35.95 2.14 51.73
N ALA A 722 -35.87 1.48 50.57
CA ALA A 722 -36.96 0.86 49.77
C ALA A 722 -38.07 1.81 49.21
N GLU A 723 -38.83 1.58 48.12
CA GLU A 723 -39.00 0.53 47.11
C GLU A 723 -39.92 1.10 45.99
N GLN A 724 -39.71 0.63 44.75
CA GLN A 724 -40.67 0.34 43.66
C GLN A 724 -41.94 1.18 43.35
N GLN A 725 -42.03 1.53 42.04
CA GLN A 725 -43.19 1.53 41.13
C GLN A 725 -44.44 2.40 41.39
N ASN A 726 -44.77 3.27 40.42
CA ASN A 726 -46.17 3.43 40.00
C ASN A 726 -46.35 3.92 38.54
N LEU A 727 -47.52 3.58 38.00
CA LEU A 727 -47.96 3.50 36.59
C LEU A 727 -48.61 4.76 35.99
N ARG A 728 -48.58 4.83 34.64
CA ARG A 728 -49.63 5.23 33.65
C ARG A 728 -50.25 6.65 33.61
N ALA A 729 -50.19 7.25 32.41
CA ALA A 729 -51.34 7.76 31.61
C ALA A 729 -50.84 8.03 30.15
N LYS A 730 -51.21 7.25 29.13
CA LYS A 730 -52.41 7.26 28.24
C LYS A 730 -52.36 8.27 27.08
N ALA A 731 -52.49 7.71 25.88
CA ALA A 731 -52.53 8.29 24.54
C ALA A 731 -53.93 8.83 24.13
N SER A 732 -54.00 9.69 23.09
CA SER A 732 -54.64 9.42 21.78
C SER A 732 -55.07 10.70 21.00
N SER A 733 -54.55 10.84 19.77
CA SER A 733 -55.17 11.20 18.45
C SER A 733 -56.46 12.04 18.28
N ALA A 734 -56.42 12.97 17.30
CA ALA A 734 -57.39 13.25 16.19
C ALA A 734 -56.86 14.47 15.37
N GLU A 735 -56.46 14.37 14.09
CA GLU A 735 -57.23 14.47 12.80
C GLU A 735 -57.85 15.87 12.55
N GLU A 736 -57.33 16.63 11.56
CA GLU A 736 -57.93 16.97 10.23
C GLU A 736 -58.96 18.12 10.33
N GLU A 737 -59.17 19.08 9.42
CA GLU A 737 -58.78 19.45 8.05
C GLU A 737 -59.23 20.94 7.88
N ASP A 738 -58.86 21.57 6.74
CA ASP A 738 -59.64 22.55 5.95
C ASP A 738 -58.90 23.81 5.44
N GLU A 739 -59.15 24.00 4.14
CA GLU A 739 -58.55 24.84 3.12
C GLU A 739 -59.12 26.27 3.00
N GLU A 740 -58.36 27.09 2.25
CA GLU A 740 -58.75 28.19 1.33
C GLU A 740 -59.62 29.37 1.85
N ASP A 741 -59.17 30.62 1.64
CA ASP A 741 -59.39 31.33 0.36
C ASP A 741 -58.97 32.82 0.39
N SER A 742 -58.46 33.24 -0.78
CA SER A 742 -58.49 34.53 -1.49
C SER A 742 -58.31 35.93 -0.85
N SER A 743 -57.45 36.70 -1.56
CA SER A 743 -57.75 37.99 -2.23
C SER A 743 -57.21 39.35 -1.70
N VAL A 744 -56.46 40.00 -2.61
CA VAL A 744 -56.63 41.39 -3.10
C VAL A 744 -55.88 42.56 -2.42
N ALA A 745 -54.86 43.02 -3.17
CA ALA A 745 -54.57 44.38 -3.70
C ALA A 745 -54.14 45.56 -2.80
N GLY A 746 -53.30 46.41 -3.43
CA GLY A 746 -53.08 47.83 -3.11
C GLY A 746 -51.59 48.15 -2.88
N GLU A 747 -50.83 48.42 -3.93
CA GLU A 747 -50.51 49.77 -4.44
C GLU A 747 -49.46 50.58 -3.65
N THR A 748 -48.34 50.82 -4.33
CA THR A 748 -47.63 52.13 -4.46
C THR A 748 -46.79 52.58 -3.24
N THR A 749 -45.59 53.17 -3.37
CA THR A 749 -45.03 54.17 -4.29
C THR A 749 -43.50 54.24 -4.09
N THR A 750 -42.76 54.56 -5.17
CA THR A 750 -41.60 55.52 -5.27
C THR A 750 -40.34 55.29 -4.43
N GLU A 751 -39.11 55.57 -4.84
CA GLU A 751 -38.48 56.19 -6.04
C GLU A 751 -36.94 56.09 -5.81
N ASP A 752 -36.19 56.45 -6.86
CA ASP A 752 -34.78 56.87 -6.91
C ASP A 752 -33.71 55.80 -7.22
N ASP A 753 -33.44 55.64 -8.53
CA ASP A 753 -32.29 56.19 -9.29
C ASP A 753 -30.87 56.02 -8.66
N ASP A 754 -29.81 55.57 -9.34
CA ASP A 754 -29.26 56.04 -10.62
C ASP A 754 -28.53 54.92 -11.43
N GLU A 755 -28.80 54.91 -12.75
CA GLU A 755 -27.88 55.01 -13.93
C GLU A 755 -26.36 54.89 -13.71
N GLU A 756 -25.46 54.51 -14.63
CA GLU A 756 -25.34 53.99 -16.01
C GLU A 756 -23.83 53.56 -16.08
N GLU A 757 -23.26 52.80 -17.02
CA GLU A 757 -23.19 52.94 -18.48
C GLU A 757 -22.72 51.60 -19.10
N ASP A 758 -23.09 51.49 -20.37
CA ASP A 758 -22.82 50.46 -21.37
C ASP A 758 -21.35 50.36 -21.82
N ASP A 759 -21.03 49.25 -22.50
CA ASP A 759 -20.29 49.28 -23.77
C ASP A 759 -20.55 47.96 -24.52
N GLU A 760 -21.27 48.08 -25.64
CA GLU A 760 -21.42 47.11 -26.71
C GLU A 760 -20.17 47.11 -27.60
N ASP A 761 -19.86 45.97 -28.24
CA ASP A 761 -19.33 45.94 -29.60
C ASP A 761 -19.49 44.52 -30.17
N GLU A 762 -20.41 44.40 -31.13
CA GLU A 762 -20.57 43.28 -32.06
C GLU A 762 -19.55 43.39 -33.22
N ASP A 763 -19.12 42.25 -33.76
CA ASP A 763 -18.67 42.18 -35.16
C ASP A 763 -18.95 40.76 -35.71
N ASP A 764 -19.93 40.68 -36.60
CA ASP A 764 -20.21 39.59 -37.54
C ASP A 764 -19.15 39.52 -38.63
N PHE A 765 -18.82 38.33 -39.16
CA PHE A 765 -18.65 38.15 -40.61
C PHE A 765 -18.75 36.68 -41.06
N ASP A 766 -19.24 36.58 -42.29
CA ASP A 766 -20.00 35.52 -42.97
C ASP A 766 -19.25 34.32 -43.56
N GLU A 767 -20.07 33.36 -44.01
CA GLU A 767 -19.81 32.11 -44.75
C GLU A 767 -18.94 32.21 -46.03
N SER A 768 -18.30 31.09 -46.44
CA SER A 768 -18.55 30.43 -47.74
C SER A 768 -17.64 29.23 -48.07
N SER A 769 -18.23 28.36 -48.89
CA SER A 769 -17.86 27.05 -49.45
C SER A 769 -16.77 26.99 -50.53
N SER A 770 -16.10 25.84 -50.68
CA SER A 770 -15.79 25.13 -51.97
C SER A 770 -14.90 23.88 -51.69
N SER A 771 -15.35 22.63 -51.88
CA SER A 771 -15.27 21.81 -53.11
C SER A 771 -13.88 21.71 -53.76
N GLY A 772 -13.39 20.48 -53.99
CA GLY A 772 -12.30 20.22 -54.93
C GLY A 772 -11.56 18.91 -54.69
N ASP A 773 -12.04 17.85 -55.34
CA ASP A 773 -11.33 16.60 -55.62
C ASP A 773 -9.99 16.83 -56.34
N GLU A 774 -9.02 15.93 -56.17
CA GLU A 774 -8.54 15.05 -57.27
C GLU A 774 -7.25 14.31 -56.88
N ASP A 775 -7.29 13.01 -57.15
CA ASP A 775 -6.17 12.07 -57.25
C ASP A 775 -5.08 12.58 -58.20
N GLU A 776 -3.81 12.22 -57.95
CA GLU A 776 -3.03 11.56 -59.01
C GLU A 776 -1.79 10.82 -58.49
N PHE A 777 -1.69 9.59 -58.96
CA PHE A 777 -0.55 8.69 -58.96
C PHE A 777 0.69 9.33 -59.62
N LEU A 778 1.89 8.87 -59.21
CA LEU A 778 2.91 8.26 -60.08
C LEU A 778 4.17 7.91 -59.25
N THR A 779 4.47 6.62 -59.21
CA THR A 779 5.73 5.96 -59.62
C THR A 779 6.94 6.89 -59.87
N ASP A 780 8.19 6.60 -59.54
CA ASP A 780 8.90 5.33 -59.68
C ASP A 780 10.35 5.53 -59.18
N THR A 781 10.96 4.41 -58.76
CA THR A 781 12.36 4.00 -59.00
C THR A 781 13.59 4.81 -58.51
N ASP A 782 14.44 4.01 -57.86
CA ASP A 782 15.89 3.85 -58.09
C ASP A 782 16.93 4.58 -57.22
N GLU A 783 17.60 3.71 -56.46
CA GLU A 783 19.04 3.45 -56.45
C GLU A 783 20.03 4.49 -55.92
N GLU A 784 20.66 4.04 -54.83
CA GLU A 784 22.10 3.97 -54.60
C GLU A 784 22.93 5.22 -54.27
N GLU A 785 23.88 4.92 -53.37
CA GLU A 785 25.17 5.55 -53.12
C GLU A 785 25.31 6.66 -52.04
N GLN A 786 26.01 6.21 -50.99
CA GLN A 786 27.19 6.82 -50.37
C GLN A 786 27.00 7.94 -49.31
N GLN A 787 27.58 7.64 -48.15
CA GLN A 787 28.19 8.55 -47.16
C GLN A 787 27.27 9.52 -46.41
N HIS A 788 26.82 9.15 -45.20
CA HIS A 788 27.37 9.68 -43.93
C HIS A 788 26.74 9.05 -42.69
#